data_AF-A0A2S5DJE9-F1
#
_entry.id   AF-A0A2S5DJE9-F1
#
_cell.length_a   1.000
_cell.length_b   1.000
_cell.length_c   1.000
_cell.angle_alpha   90.00
_cell.angle_beta   90.00
_cell.angle_gamma   90.00
#
_symmetry.space_group_name_H-M   'P 1'
#
loop_
_entity.id
_entity.type
_entity.pdbx_description
1 polymer ?
#
loop_
_entity_poly.entity_id
_entity_poly.type
_entity_poly.pdbx_seq_one_letter_code
_entity_poly.pdbx_strand_id
1 'polypeptide(L)'
;MDRRQFLKWGSFLTVSVAAGGLSGCGGGGDASAAPTPGQSQLAAGKAFNLGVASGDPRPDSIILWTRVDGGDGASSLGVTVQLSDKADFSNLLVNQALSADPGWDYTVRHKVTGLNSATTYYYRFLTGGTVSTVGRTKTAPAAGTPVSQLKFAYITCQDWSVNHWGAFDEIAQLDLDFVMHVGDYIYETVGAGFQTGGNETRHPPLTLPNGTKRADGAIYATTLADYRYLYKSYRADPRIQAVHANFPVISIWDDHEFSDDCWQDRQVYYPGEDDYPNIPRRRSANQAWFEYTPADVNIDLSNPSFQNIQIYRSFAFGNLATLVMTDQRLYRADHIIPEDAAPNTGLANLGSRYFVPKATLAQVEAAKIAAMGGDLQMVSILGDTQRAWWQQQMQGAATTWKLWGNEVSLLRMGVDGTMAVAGLLTQGLIAALAQQGVNLSAAQQQLAGAFYQDLKTANVSGDTPVLSYANVQPLLAALSGGALSAAVFNAKLKPMLDASLPPSMLLNQYILNADQWDGYNAERKALMAFLKSNKIGNVVGITGDIHAFFAGPVMDDFDAASPTPVMVDLVTAGISSNSFFSYFKNVVDTVPAFAMAAPLIYQTVNGQTVNTFNNTLKQFNGNWLKYVDTDAQGYAVVTLTPAKLSCTFHKMAKLANGIAPSPATASTQTVEVAAGTPAVNVL
;
A
#
# COMPACT_ATOMS: atom_id res chain seq x y z
N MET A 1 -25.65 6.54 -32.58
CA MET A 1 -25.20 5.69 -31.47
C MET A 1 -26.17 4.52 -31.38
N ASP A 2 -25.70 3.30 -31.67
CA ASP A 2 -26.54 2.10 -31.72
C ASP A 2 -26.87 1.64 -30.28
N ARG A 3 -28.16 1.50 -29.96
CA ARG A 3 -28.64 1.01 -28.64
C ARG A 3 -28.11 -0.39 -28.31
N ARG A 4 -27.77 -1.21 -29.32
CA ARG A 4 -27.12 -2.51 -29.11
C ARG A 4 -25.65 -2.41 -28.75
N GLN A 5 -24.94 -1.37 -29.20
CA GLN A 5 -23.61 -1.08 -28.68
C GLN A 5 -23.71 -0.58 -27.24
N PHE A 6 -24.61 0.35 -26.93
CA PHE A 6 -24.78 0.88 -25.57
C PHE A 6 -24.96 -0.21 -24.48
N LEU A 7 -25.76 -1.26 -24.72
CA LEU A 7 -25.90 -2.39 -23.78
C LEU A 7 -24.68 -3.32 -23.70
N LYS A 8 -23.83 -3.38 -24.73
CA LYS A 8 -22.59 -4.18 -24.73
C LYS A 8 -21.45 -3.53 -23.95
N TRP A 9 -21.44 -2.21 -23.84
CA TRP A 9 -20.37 -1.46 -23.16
C TRP A 9 -20.65 -1.20 -21.66
N GLY A 10 -21.88 -1.40 -21.20
CA GLY A 10 -22.28 -1.23 -19.79
C GLY A 10 -22.08 -2.46 -18.87
N SER A 11 -21.74 -3.63 -19.42
CA SER A 11 -21.45 -4.82 -18.62
C SER A 11 -20.59 -5.82 -19.38
N PHE A 12 -19.29 -5.55 -19.50
CA PHE A 12 -18.26 -6.55 -19.80
C PHE A 12 -18.05 -7.49 -18.59
N LEU A 13 -19.15 -8.05 -18.13
CA LEU A 13 -19.26 -9.04 -17.08
C LEU A 13 -20.42 -9.93 -17.48
N THR A 14 -20.11 -11.19 -17.78
CA THR A 14 -21.13 -12.19 -18.08
C THR A 14 -21.53 -12.93 -16.81
N VAL A 15 -22.77 -13.41 -16.70
CA VAL A 15 -23.27 -14.08 -15.50
C VAL A 15 -23.88 -15.43 -15.87
N SER A 16 -23.57 -16.47 -15.10
CA SER A 16 -24.28 -17.76 -15.14
C SER A 16 -24.67 -18.22 -13.75
N VAL A 17 -25.66 -19.12 -13.68
CA VAL A 17 -26.06 -19.79 -12.44
C VAL A 17 -25.52 -21.21 -12.49
N ALA A 18 -24.83 -21.64 -11.43
CA ALA A 18 -24.42 -23.03 -11.27
C ALA A 18 -25.66 -23.91 -11.11
N ALA A 19 -25.88 -24.84 -12.03
CA ALA A 19 -27.01 -25.76 -12.01
C ALA A 19 -26.52 -27.18 -12.28
N GLY A 20 -26.93 -28.14 -11.43
CA GLY A 20 -26.64 -29.54 -11.66
C GLY A 20 -27.43 -30.08 -12.86
N GLY A 21 -26.73 -30.50 -13.92
CA GLY A 21 -27.25 -31.50 -14.86
C GLY A 21 -28.22 -31.05 -15.96
N LEU A 22 -28.43 -29.77 -16.23
CA LEU A 22 -29.17 -29.34 -17.43
C LEU A 22 -28.23 -28.62 -18.40
N SER A 23 -27.63 -29.43 -19.28
CA SER A 23 -27.20 -28.99 -20.61
C SER A 23 -28.42 -28.40 -21.32
N GLY A 24 -28.59 -27.08 -21.25
CA GLY A 24 -29.58 -26.37 -22.03
C GLY A 24 -29.23 -26.47 -23.51
N CYS A 25 -29.79 -27.48 -24.19
CA CYS A 25 -29.86 -27.50 -25.65
C CYS A 25 -30.79 -26.37 -26.08
N GLY A 26 -30.25 -25.18 -26.36
CA GLY A 26 -30.98 -24.07 -26.96
C GLY A 26 -31.35 -24.40 -28.41
N GLY A 27 -32.53 -24.99 -28.60
CA GLY A 27 -33.12 -25.27 -29.91
C GLY A 27 -33.68 -24.00 -30.57
N GLY A 28 -33.15 -23.71 -31.76
CA GLY A 28 -33.78 -23.06 -32.92
C GLY A 28 -34.81 -21.94 -32.70
N GLY A 29 -34.36 -20.70 -32.91
CA GLY A 29 -35.25 -19.57 -33.23
C GLY A 29 -34.49 -18.54 -34.06
N ASP A 30 -34.96 -18.29 -35.28
CA ASP A 30 -34.40 -17.36 -36.26
C ASP A 30 -34.21 -15.95 -35.69
N ALA A 31 -33.00 -15.66 -35.23
CA ALA A 31 -32.48 -14.32 -35.05
C ALA A 31 -31.26 -14.20 -35.96
N SER A 32 -31.21 -13.14 -36.77
CA SER A 32 -30.09 -12.78 -37.66
C SER A 32 -28.75 -13.18 -37.03
N ALA A 33 -28.11 -14.21 -37.59
CA ALA A 33 -26.91 -14.82 -37.03
C ALA A 33 -25.86 -13.73 -36.78
N ALA A 34 -25.58 -13.43 -35.52
CA ALA A 34 -24.34 -12.75 -35.18
C ALA A 34 -23.20 -13.62 -35.73
N PRO A 35 -22.17 -13.05 -36.38
CA PRO A 35 -21.05 -13.84 -36.87
C PRO A 35 -20.50 -14.69 -35.73
N THR A 36 -20.34 -15.99 -35.98
CA THR A 36 -19.75 -16.91 -35.01
C THR A 36 -18.37 -16.39 -34.64
N PRO A 37 -18.06 -16.15 -33.35
CA PRO A 37 -16.74 -15.71 -32.94
C PRO A 37 -15.66 -16.65 -33.48
N GLY A 38 -14.52 -16.09 -33.90
CA GLY A 38 -13.36 -16.88 -34.30
C GLY A 38 -12.82 -17.70 -33.12
N GLN A 39 -11.95 -18.66 -33.37
CA GLN A 39 -11.25 -19.38 -32.29
C GLN A 39 -9.77 -19.04 -32.33
N SER A 40 -9.12 -19.00 -31.16
CA SER A 40 -7.66 -18.87 -31.12
C SER A 40 -7.03 -20.04 -31.87
N GLN A 41 -6.15 -19.74 -32.82
CA GLN A 41 -5.42 -20.74 -33.60
C GLN A 41 -4.04 -21.06 -33.00
N LEU A 42 -3.75 -20.55 -31.79
CA LEU A 42 -2.50 -20.83 -31.10
C LEU A 42 -2.44 -22.28 -30.62
N ALA A 43 -1.21 -22.80 -30.53
CA ALA A 43 -0.96 -24.14 -30.01
C ALA A 43 -1.49 -24.32 -28.57
N ALA A 44 -1.72 -25.58 -28.17
CA ALA A 44 -2.18 -25.92 -26.83
C ALA A 44 -1.28 -25.28 -25.75
N GLY A 45 -1.92 -24.69 -24.73
CA GLY A 45 -1.25 -23.98 -23.63
C GLY A 45 -0.74 -22.58 -23.98
N LYS A 46 -0.87 -22.11 -25.23
CA LYS A 46 -0.42 -20.77 -25.65
C LYS A 46 -1.53 -19.73 -25.75
N ALA A 47 -2.80 -20.14 -25.66
CA ALA A 47 -3.94 -19.23 -25.75
C ALA A 47 -4.24 -18.49 -24.44
N PHE A 48 -3.66 -18.90 -23.31
CA PHE A 48 -3.93 -18.34 -21.98
C PHE A 48 -2.62 -17.98 -21.26
N ASN A 49 -1.75 -17.17 -21.87
CA ASN A 49 -0.39 -16.94 -21.35
C ASN A 49 -0.34 -16.11 -20.06
N LEU A 50 -1.45 -15.49 -19.65
CA LEU A 50 -1.58 -14.73 -18.39
C LEU A 50 -2.31 -15.52 -17.30
N GLY A 51 -2.51 -16.82 -17.54
CA GLY A 51 -3.16 -17.74 -16.62
C GLY A 51 -4.65 -17.49 -16.45
N VAL A 52 -5.14 -17.90 -15.28
CA VAL A 52 -6.53 -17.77 -14.85
C VAL A 52 -6.54 -17.14 -13.47
N ALA A 53 -7.65 -16.51 -13.10
CA ALA A 53 -7.83 -15.98 -11.75
C ALA A 53 -9.29 -16.10 -11.32
N SER A 54 -9.51 -16.12 -10.01
CA SER A 54 -10.82 -15.90 -9.42
C SER A 54 -10.76 -14.80 -8.38
N GLY A 55 -11.90 -14.20 -8.04
CA GLY A 55 -11.92 -13.12 -7.07
C GLY A 55 -13.29 -12.80 -6.52
N ASP A 56 -13.26 -11.92 -5.51
CA ASP A 56 -14.40 -11.46 -4.73
C ASP A 56 -15.35 -12.60 -4.28
N PRO A 57 -14.84 -13.53 -3.45
CA PRO A 57 -15.63 -14.66 -2.98
C PRO A 57 -16.82 -14.20 -2.16
N ARG A 58 -18.02 -14.62 -2.59
CA ARG A 58 -19.28 -14.45 -1.87
C ARG A 58 -19.79 -15.81 -1.38
N PRO A 59 -20.78 -15.86 -0.49
CA PRO A 59 -21.40 -17.11 -0.08
C PRO A 59 -21.92 -17.96 -1.24
N ASP A 60 -22.39 -17.32 -2.29
CA ASP A 60 -23.07 -17.98 -3.41
C ASP A 60 -22.50 -17.61 -4.78
N SER A 61 -21.42 -16.83 -4.84
CA SER A 61 -20.84 -16.40 -6.11
C SER A 61 -19.33 -16.23 -6.11
N ILE A 62 -18.76 -16.28 -7.31
CA ILE A 62 -17.35 -16.00 -7.59
C ILE A 62 -17.20 -15.32 -8.96
N ILE A 63 -16.21 -14.42 -9.09
CA ILE A 63 -15.73 -13.95 -10.39
C ILE A 63 -14.65 -14.90 -10.90
N LEU A 64 -14.74 -15.31 -12.16
CA LEU A 64 -13.72 -16.05 -12.90
C LEU A 64 -13.15 -15.14 -13.99
N TRP A 65 -11.84 -15.20 -14.17
CA TRP A 65 -11.10 -14.34 -15.09
C TRP A 65 -10.06 -15.12 -15.90
N THR A 66 -9.89 -14.71 -17.16
CA THR A 66 -8.70 -15.04 -17.97
C THR A 66 -8.52 -13.98 -19.07
N ARG A 67 -7.43 -14.08 -19.84
CA ARG A 67 -7.23 -13.36 -21.11
C ARG A 67 -6.87 -14.35 -22.21
N VAL A 68 -7.46 -14.16 -23.39
CA VAL A 68 -7.24 -15.06 -24.54
C VAL A 68 -6.30 -14.41 -25.55
N ASP A 69 -5.20 -15.10 -25.85
CA ASP A 69 -4.23 -14.74 -26.88
C ASP A 69 -4.62 -15.27 -28.28
N GLY A 70 -4.03 -14.68 -29.32
CA GLY A 70 -4.21 -15.12 -30.71
C GLY A 70 -5.37 -14.43 -31.46
N GLY A 71 -5.87 -13.31 -30.93
CA GLY A 71 -6.83 -12.45 -31.62
C GLY A 71 -6.17 -11.61 -32.71
N ASP A 72 -6.96 -11.22 -33.72
CA ASP A 72 -6.55 -10.36 -34.84
C ASP A 72 -6.69 -8.85 -34.52
N GLY A 73 -7.20 -8.50 -33.34
CA GLY A 73 -7.50 -7.13 -32.92
C GLY A 73 -8.82 -6.57 -33.44
N ALA A 74 -9.59 -7.35 -34.21
CA ALA A 74 -10.80 -6.89 -34.87
C ALA A 74 -12.02 -7.77 -34.54
N SER A 75 -11.84 -9.08 -34.50
CA SER A 75 -12.87 -10.09 -34.30
C SER A 75 -12.81 -10.64 -32.87
N SER A 76 -13.97 -10.92 -32.27
CA SER A 76 -14.03 -11.59 -30.97
C SER A 76 -13.61 -13.06 -31.07
N LEU A 77 -13.07 -13.61 -29.98
CA LEU A 77 -12.72 -15.03 -29.86
C LEU A 77 -13.76 -15.79 -29.01
N GLY A 78 -14.18 -16.96 -29.46
CA GLY A 78 -15.05 -17.86 -28.72
C GLY A 78 -14.29 -18.53 -27.57
N VAL A 79 -14.90 -18.52 -26.39
CA VAL A 79 -14.33 -19.11 -25.16
C VAL A 79 -15.41 -19.89 -24.44
N THR A 80 -15.12 -21.07 -23.93
CA THR A 80 -16.02 -21.79 -23.03
C THR A 80 -15.45 -21.76 -21.62
N VAL A 81 -16.23 -21.32 -20.63
CA VAL A 81 -15.89 -21.46 -19.22
C VAL A 81 -16.54 -22.71 -18.64
N GLN A 82 -15.76 -23.46 -17.88
CA GLN A 82 -16.24 -24.62 -17.13
C GLN A 82 -15.95 -24.43 -15.64
N LEU A 83 -16.91 -24.80 -14.80
CA LEU A 83 -16.76 -24.88 -13.34
C LEU A 83 -17.30 -26.22 -12.85
N SER A 84 -16.57 -26.84 -11.93
CA SER A 84 -16.80 -28.18 -11.40
C SER A 84 -16.56 -28.21 -9.89
N ASP A 85 -17.29 -29.06 -9.17
CA ASP A 85 -16.99 -29.40 -7.77
C ASP A 85 -15.93 -30.51 -7.64
N LYS A 86 -15.49 -31.09 -8.77
CA LYS A 86 -14.42 -32.10 -8.87
C LYS A 86 -13.24 -31.58 -9.69
N ALA A 87 -12.02 -31.84 -9.22
CA ALA A 87 -10.79 -31.39 -9.86
C ALA A 87 -10.58 -32.00 -11.26
N ASP A 88 -11.14 -33.18 -11.52
CA ASP A 88 -11.07 -33.88 -12.81
C ASP A 88 -12.16 -33.43 -13.80
N PHE A 89 -13.01 -32.49 -13.42
CA PHE A 89 -14.14 -31.99 -14.22
C PHE A 89 -15.16 -33.08 -14.60
N SER A 90 -15.24 -34.17 -13.82
CA SER A 90 -16.24 -35.24 -14.03
C SER A 90 -17.68 -34.78 -13.78
N ASN A 91 -17.89 -33.68 -13.04
CA ASN A 91 -19.20 -33.08 -12.78
C ASN A 91 -19.18 -31.57 -13.04
N LEU A 92 -19.66 -31.16 -14.21
CA LEU A 92 -19.74 -29.74 -14.58
C LEU A 92 -21.01 -29.10 -14.00
N LEU A 93 -20.82 -28.02 -13.23
CA LEU A 93 -21.89 -27.14 -12.74
C LEU A 93 -22.11 -25.94 -13.67
N VAL A 94 -21.07 -25.56 -14.42
CA VAL A 94 -21.11 -24.55 -15.48
C VAL A 94 -20.37 -25.10 -16.69
N ASN A 95 -20.95 -24.93 -17.87
CA ASN A 95 -20.31 -25.18 -19.17
C ASN A 95 -20.86 -24.16 -20.17
N GLN A 96 -20.35 -22.93 -20.09
CA GLN A 96 -20.95 -21.77 -20.72
C GLN A 96 -20.07 -21.23 -21.85
N ALA A 97 -20.65 -21.09 -23.04
CA ALA A 97 -20.00 -20.38 -24.15
C ALA A 97 -20.05 -18.86 -23.91
N LEU A 98 -18.91 -18.21 -24.12
CA LEU A 98 -18.60 -16.81 -23.92
C LEU A 98 -17.84 -16.27 -25.16
N SER A 99 -17.62 -14.96 -25.16
CA SER A 99 -16.86 -14.26 -26.20
C SER A 99 -15.85 -13.33 -25.55
N ALA A 100 -14.58 -13.45 -25.92
CA ALA A 100 -13.51 -12.52 -25.57
C ALA A 100 -13.42 -11.43 -26.65
N ASP A 101 -13.66 -10.18 -26.28
CA ASP A 101 -13.81 -9.07 -27.23
C ASP A 101 -12.52 -8.24 -27.34
N PRO A 102 -12.07 -7.85 -28.56
CA PRO A 102 -10.88 -7.01 -28.72
C PRO A 102 -10.98 -5.64 -28.02
N GLY A 103 -12.19 -5.09 -27.89
CA GLY A 103 -12.43 -3.82 -27.18
C GLY A 103 -12.00 -3.85 -25.72
N TRP A 104 -11.95 -5.05 -25.13
CA TRP A 104 -11.54 -5.32 -23.74
C TRP A 104 -10.26 -6.15 -23.66
N ASP A 105 -9.40 -6.03 -24.67
CA ASP A 105 -8.12 -6.76 -24.80
C ASP A 105 -8.27 -8.28 -24.65
N TYR A 106 -9.37 -8.84 -25.16
CA TYR A 106 -9.68 -10.26 -25.11
C TYR A 106 -9.67 -10.86 -23.69
N THR A 107 -9.85 -10.02 -22.67
CA THR A 107 -10.10 -10.50 -21.31
C THR A 107 -11.48 -11.18 -21.26
N VAL A 108 -11.71 -11.98 -20.22
CA VAL A 108 -13.01 -12.59 -19.94
C VAL A 108 -13.23 -12.39 -18.45
N ARG A 109 -14.36 -11.78 -18.10
CA ARG A 109 -14.85 -11.67 -16.72
C ARG A 109 -16.22 -12.34 -16.64
N HIS A 110 -16.33 -13.37 -15.82
CA HIS A 110 -17.52 -14.18 -15.70
C HIS A 110 -17.90 -14.42 -14.25
N LYS A 111 -19.06 -13.92 -13.82
CA LYS A 111 -19.64 -14.19 -12.51
C LYS A 111 -20.44 -15.48 -12.53
N VAL A 112 -20.12 -16.39 -11.64
CA VAL A 112 -20.93 -17.58 -11.39
C VAL A 112 -21.69 -17.38 -10.08
N THR A 113 -23.01 -17.52 -10.09
CA THR A 113 -23.89 -17.43 -8.91
C THR A 113 -24.56 -18.77 -8.59
N GLY A 114 -25.26 -18.87 -7.46
CA GLY A 114 -25.96 -20.10 -7.06
C GLY A 114 -25.02 -21.21 -6.56
N LEU A 115 -23.80 -20.84 -6.16
CA LEU A 115 -22.83 -21.76 -5.59
C LEU A 115 -23.16 -22.04 -4.11
N ASN A 116 -22.66 -23.17 -3.59
CA ASN A 116 -22.71 -23.44 -2.16
C ASN A 116 -21.63 -22.62 -1.44
N SER A 117 -21.93 -22.14 -0.23
CA SER A 117 -20.98 -21.40 0.60
C SER A 117 -19.85 -22.27 1.15
N ALA A 118 -18.72 -21.65 1.51
CA ALA A 118 -17.55 -22.31 2.09
C ALA A 118 -17.06 -23.54 1.28
N THR A 119 -17.28 -23.56 -0.04
CA THR A 119 -17.06 -24.71 -0.90
C THR A 119 -15.93 -24.44 -1.89
N THR A 120 -15.04 -25.43 -2.07
CA THR A 120 -13.98 -25.37 -3.08
C THR A 120 -14.53 -25.82 -4.43
N TYR A 121 -14.23 -25.04 -5.48
CA TYR A 121 -14.55 -25.35 -6.86
C TYR A 121 -13.31 -25.29 -7.74
N TYR A 122 -13.37 -25.96 -8.89
CA TYR A 122 -12.35 -25.96 -9.91
C TYR A 122 -12.92 -25.39 -11.20
N TYR A 123 -12.13 -24.59 -11.91
CA TYR A 123 -12.56 -23.92 -13.13
C TYR A 123 -11.49 -23.93 -14.20
N ARG A 124 -11.90 -23.85 -15.47
CA ARG A 124 -11.00 -23.74 -16.62
C ARG A 124 -11.69 -23.04 -17.79
N PHE A 125 -10.88 -22.53 -18.70
CA PHE A 125 -11.33 -21.91 -19.94
C PHE A 125 -10.84 -22.73 -21.13
N LEU A 126 -11.65 -22.77 -22.18
CA LEU A 126 -11.37 -23.49 -23.42
C LEU A 126 -11.57 -22.57 -24.62
N THR A 127 -10.69 -22.64 -25.61
CA THR A 127 -10.88 -21.98 -26.91
C THR A 127 -10.21 -22.81 -28.00
N GLY A 128 -10.91 -23.07 -29.10
CA GLY A 128 -10.45 -24.03 -30.11
C GLY A 128 -10.12 -25.39 -29.49
N GLY A 129 -8.91 -25.90 -29.75
CA GLY A 129 -8.38 -27.13 -29.12
C GLY A 129 -7.61 -26.91 -27.83
N THR A 130 -7.58 -25.69 -27.28
CA THR A 130 -6.73 -25.31 -26.14
C THR A 130 -7.53 -25.20 -24.85
N VAL A 131 -6.93 -25.68 -23.75
CA VAL A 131 -7.46 -25.59 -22.38
C VAL A 131 -6.50 -24.77 -21.52
N SER A 132 -7.01 -23.90 -20.66
CA SER A 132 -6.22 -23.13 -19.69
C SER A 132 -5.64 -24.04 -18.59
N THR A 133 -4.72 -23.50 -17.80
CA THR A 133 -4.44 -24.05 -16.46
C THR A 133 -5.75 -24.16 -15.66
N VAL A 134 -5.88 -25.22 -14.86
CA VAL A 134 -7.01 -25.39 -13.94
C VAL A 134 -6.83 -24.42 -12.78
N GLY A 135 -7.82 -23.58 -12.55
CA GLY A 135 -7.91 -22.77 -11.35
C GLY A 135 -8.73 -23.48 -10.27
N ARG A 136 -8.42 -23.16 -9.01
CA ARG A 136 -9.15 -23.51 -7.80
C ARG A 136 -9.66 -22.22 -7.16
N THR A 137 -10.88 -22.26 -6.63
CA THR A 137 -11.48 -21.14 -5.92
C THR A 137 -12.28 -21.62 -4.71
N LYS A 138 -12.60 -20.74 -3.77
CA LYS A 138 -13.41 -21.03 -2.58
C LYS A 138 -14.45 -19.94 -2.36
N THR A 139 -15.72 -20.30 -2.23
CA THR A 139 -16.78 -19.35 -1.84
C THR A 139 -16.66 -18.98 -0.36
N ALA A 140 -17.09 -17.76 0.00
CA ALA A 140 -17.09 -17.32 1.39
C ALA A 140 -18.10 -18.14 2.22
N PRO A 141 -17.95 -18.24 3.55
CA PRO A 141 -18.99 -18.81 4.40
C PRO A 141 -20.24 -17.90 4.45
N ALA A 142 -21.43 -18.49 4.45
CA ALA A 142 -22.68 -17.74 4.55
C ALA A 142 -22.78 -16.94 5.86
N ALA A 143 -23.33 -15.73 5.79
CA ALA A 143 -23.45 -14.84 6.94
C ALA A 143 -24.10 -15.52 8.16
N GLY A 144 -23.55 -15.28 9.36
CA GLY A 144 -24.02 -15.90 10.60
C GLY A 144 -23.54 -17.33 10.85
N THR A 145 -22.96 -18.02 9.85
CA THR A 145 -22.38 -19.35 10.04
C THR A 145 -21.19 -19.28 10.99
N PRO A 146 -21.10 -20.13 12.03
CA PRO A 146 -19.92 -20.21 12.89
C PRO A 146 -18.65 -20.56 12.10
N VAL A 147 -17.65 -19.69 12.15
CA VAL A 147 -16.34 -19.91 11.51
C VAL A 147 -15.27 -19.93 12.60
N SER A 148 -14.59 -21.07 12.76
CA SER A 148 -13.53 -21.24 13.77
C SER A 148 -12.22 -20.57 13.38
N GLN A 149 -11.96 -20.47 12.08
CA GLN A 149 -10.75 -19.85 11.54
C GLN A 149 -10.99 -19.28 10.14
N LEU A 150 -10.34 -18.15 9.86
CA LEU A 150 -10.14 -17.59 8.53
C LEU A 150 -8.64 -17.36 8.34
N LYS A 151 -8.06 -17.78 7.21
CA LYS A 151 -6.63 -17.62 6.93
C LYS A 151 -6.41 -17.04 5.54
N PHE A 152 -5.65 -15.96 5.45
CA PHE A 152 -5.37 -15.28 4.19
C PHE A 152 -3.96 -14.70 4.18
N ALA A 153 -3.39 -14.55 2.99
CA ALA A 153 -2.21 -13.71 2.79
C ALA A 153 -2.67 -12.33 2.32
N TYR A 154 -1.97 -11.27 2.70
CA TYR A 154 -2.15 -9.97 2.06
C TYR A 154 -0.81 -9.40 1.58
N ILE A 155 -0.88 -8.77 0.41
CA ILE A 155 0.25 -8.36 -0.43
C ILE A 155 -0.01 -6.98 -1.03
N THR A 156 1.07 -6.30 -1.42
CA THR A 156 1.06 -4.97 -2.02
C THR A 156 2.40 -4.72 -2.73
N CYS A 157 2.51 -3.65 -3.52
CA CYS A 157 3.77 -3.06 -3.97
C CYS A 157 4.77 -4.08 -4.53
N GLN A 158 4.43 -4.58 -5.72
CA GLN A 158 5.19 -5.59 -6.44
C GLN A 158 5.92 -5.00 -7.65
N ASP A 159 6.76 -3.97 -7.46
CA ASP A 159 7.52 -3.37 -8.56
C ASP A 159 8.32 -4.42 -9.36
N TRP A 160 8.11 -4.44 -10.68
CA TRP A 160 8.77 -5.33 -11.64
C TRP A 160 10.28 -5.10 -11.75
N SER A 161 10.75 -3.93 -11.34
CA SER A 161 12.12 -3.47 -11.55
C SER A 161 13.03 -3.61 -10.34
N VAL A 162 12.51 -4.15 -9.22
CA VAL A 162 13.20 -4.18 -7.93
C VAL A 162 13.13 -5.58 -7.33
N ASN A 163 14.23 -6.04 -6.74
CA ASN A 163 14.39 -7.32 -6.04
C ASN A 163 13.92 -8.55 -6.85
N HIS A 164 12.95 -9.32 -6.34
CA HIS A 164 12.46 -10.57 -6.94
C HIS A 164 11.07 -10.93 -6.42
N TRP A 165 10.37 -11.84 -7.12
CA TRP A 165 9.03 -12.30 -6.72
C TRP A 165 8.97 -13.73 -6.16
N GLY A 166 10.05 -14.20 -5.53
CA GLY A 166 10.09 -15.50 -4.83
C GLY A 166 9.00 -15.68 -3.76
N ALA A 167 8.47 -14.59 -3.20
CA ALA A 167 7.30 -14.62 -2.30
C ALA A 167 6.10 -15.37 -2.90
N PHE A 168 5.85 -15.22 -4.20
CA PHE A 168 4.69 -15.87 -4.84
C PHE A 168 4.84 -17.39 -4.93
N ASP A 169 6.05 -17.92 -5.05
CA ASP A 169 6.29 -19.37 -4.99
C ASP A 169 5.93 -19.93 -3.61
N GLU A 170 6.23 -19.20 -2.54
CA GLU A 170 5.92 -19.59 -1.16
C GLU A 170 4.42 -19.42 -0.86
N ILE A 171 3.81 -18.30 -1.27
CA ILE A 171 2.36 -18.05 -1.11
C ILE A 171 1.53 -19.13 -1.83
N ALA A 172 1.92 -19.54 -3.04
CA ALA A 172 1.20 -20.54 -3.82
C ALA A 172 1.12 -21.92 -3.12
N GLN A 173 1.99 -22.20 -2.14
CA GLN A 173 2.04 -23.44 -1.38
C GLN A 173 1.28 -23.38 -0.05
N LEU A 174 0.75 -22.22 0.34
CA LEU A 174 0.02 -22.05 1.59
C LEU A 174 -1.40 -22.62 1.50
N ASP A 175 -1.97 -23.01 2.64
CA ASP A 175 -3.41 -23.24 2.77
C ASP A 175 -4.10 -21.94 3.19
N LEU A 176 -4.74 -21.28 2.22
CA LEU A 176 -5.41 -19.98 2.37
C LEU A 176 -6.86 -20.06 1.88
N ASP A 177 -7.73 -19.29 2.53
CA ASP A 177 -9.11 -19.05 2.09
C ASP A 177 -9.16 -18.07 0.91
N PHE A 178 -8.30 -17.05 0.92
CA PHE A 178 -8.15 -16.05 -0.15
C PHE A 178 -6.79 -15.34 -0.03
N VAL A 179 -6.45 -14.55 -1.06
CA VAL A 179 -5.35 -13.58 -1.03
C VAL A 179 -5.93 -12.18 -1.16
N MET A 180 -5.39 -11.21 -0.42
CA MET A 180 -5.77 -9.81 -0.54
C MET A 180 -4.64 -8.99 -1.16
N HIS A 181 -4.96 -8.14 -2.13
CA HIS A 181 -4.01 -7.19 -2.73
C HIS A 181 -4.44 -5.76 -2.40
N VAL A 182 -3.63 -5.01 -1.66
CA VAL A 182 -4.03 -3.71 -1.10
C VAL A 182 -3.53 -2.49 -1.88
N GLY A 183 -2.80 -2.68 -2.97
CA GLY A 183 -2.29 -1.56 -3.77
C GLY A 183 -1.04 -1.90 -4.55
N ASP A 184 -0.77 -1.16 -5.63
CA ASP A 184 0.44 -1.25 -6.44
C ASP A 184 0.68 -2.62 -7.07
N TYR A 185 -0.37 -3.13 -7.73
CA TYR A 185 -0.26 -4.34 -8.54
C TYR A 185 0.65 -4.10 -9.74
N ILE A 186 0.61 -2.88 -10.30
CA ILE A 186 1.53 -2.40 -11.34
C ILE A 186 2.20 -1.12 -10.87
N TYR A 187 3.35 -0.81 -11.49
CA TYR A 187 3.94 0.53 -11.45
C TYR A 187 3.79 1.17 -12.84
N GLU A 188 3.30 2.40 -12.88
CA GLU A 188 3.05 3.16 -14.11
C GLU A 188 4.34 3.68 -14.76
N THR A 189 5.45 3.71 -14.03
CA THR A 189 6.74 4.23 -14.48
C THR A 189 7.76 3.14 -14.85
N VAL A 190 8.69 3.53 -15.73
CA VAL A 190 9.89 2.76 -16.09
C VAL A 190 11.10 3.67 -15.91
N GLY A 191 12.03 3.24 -15.06
CA GLY A 191 13.29 3.93 -14.79
C GLY A 191 13.12 5.18 -13.91
N ALA A 192 12.08 5.24 -13.07
CA ALA A 192 11.94 6.31 -12.07
C ALA A 192 13.03 6.22 -11.00
N GLY A 193 13.38 7.35 -10.38
CA GLY A 193 14.49 7.43 -9.43
C GLY A 193 14.32 6.58 -8.16
N PHE A 194 13.09 6.19 -7.82
CA PHE A 194 12.83 5.24 -6.72
C PHE A 194 13.03 3.79 -7.14
N GLN A 195 12.95 3.45 -8.43
CA GLN A 195 13.08 2.10 -9.00
C GLN A 195 14.55 1.68 -9.07
N THR A 196 15.12 1.38 -7.90
CA THR A 196 16.57 1.22 -7.73
C THR A 196 16.91 -0.11 -7.09
N GLY A 197 18.13 -0.60 -7.37
CA GLY A 197 18.62 -1.87 -6.84
C GLY A 197 18.71 -2.95 -7.91
N GLY A 198 18.96 -4.19 -7.48
CA GLY A 198 19.03 -5.33 -8.38
C GLY A 198 17.63 -5.82 -8.73
N ASN A 199 17.43 -6.20 -10.00
CA ASN A 199 16.21 -6.83 -10.48
C ASN A 199 16.48 -8.30 -10.85
N GLU A 200 15.51 -9.17 -10.62
CA GLU A 200 15.57 -10.56 -11.03
C GLU A 200 15.62 -10.65 -12.56
N THR A 201 16.49 -11.52 -13.08
CA THR A 201 16.66 -11.73 -14.54
C THR A 201 15.38 -12.20 -15.25
N ARG A 202 14.41 -12.73 -14.49
CA ARG A 202 13.07 -13.10 -14.99
C ARG A 202 12.23 -11.89 -15.38
N HIS A 203 12.57 -10.70 -14.88
CA HIS A 203 11.86 -9.46 -15.13
C HIS A 203 12.66 -8.56 -16.08
N PRO A 204 12.58 -8.80 -17.40
CA PRO A 204 13.27 -7.97 -18.37
C PRO A 204 12.79 -6.50 -18.29
N PRO A 205 13.62 -5.53 -18.70
CA PRO A 205 13.22 -4.13 -18.75
C PRO A 205 11.91 -3.93 -19.52
N LEU A 206 11.04 -3.10 -18.96
CA LEU A 206 9.75 -2.76 -19.56
C LEU A 206 9.92 -1.69 -20.66
N THR A 207 9.03 -1.69 -21.64
CA THR A 207 8.99 -0.67 -22.71
C THR A 207 7.54 -0.31 -23.00
N LEU A 208 7.13 0.88 -22.54
CA LEU A 208 5.77 1.38 -22.72
C LEU A 208 5.51 1.72 -24.20
N PRO A 209 4.42 1.23 -24.82
CA PRO A 209 4.09 1.51 -26.22
C PRO A 209 4.00 3.00 -26.61
N ASN A 210 3.41 3.83 -25.74
CA ASN A 210 3.15 5.25 -25.96
C ASN A 210 3.60 6.12 -24.77
N GLY A 211 4.45 5.59 -23.88
CA GLY A 211 4.79 6.24 -22.62
C GLY A 211 5.32 7.66 -22.79
N THR A 212 5.03 8.52 -21.82
CA THR A 212 5.50 9.91 -21.81
C THR A 212 6.80 10.02 -21.04
N LYS A 213 7.80 10.67 -21.65
CA LYS A 213 9.12 10.88 -21.06
C LYS A 213 9.11 12.05 -20.07
N ARG A 214 9.65 11.81 -18.88
CA ARG A 214 9.91 12.80 -17.82
C ARG A 214 11.27 13.49 -18.02
N ALA A 215 11.43 14.64 -17.39
CA ALA A 215 12.68 15.43 -17.46
C ALA A 215 13.89 14.69 -16.86
N ASP A 216 13.64 13.84 -15.86
CA ASP A 216 14.65 12.99 -15.21
C ASP A 216 15.03 11.74 -16.04
N GLY A 217 14.38 11.53 -17.19
CA GLY A 217 14.63 10.40 -18.08
C GLY A 217 13.71 9.19 -17.87
N ALA A 218 12.91 9.17 -16.80
CA ALA A 218 11.89 8.14 -16.58
C ALA A 218 10.78 8.23 -17.65
N ILE A 219 10.01 7.17 -17.81
CA ILE A 219 8.86 7.13 -18.74
C ILE A 219 7.64 6.62 -17.98
N TYR A 220 6.48 7.28 -18.11
CA TYR A 220 5.23 6.85 -17.48
C TYR A 220 4.12 6.48 -18.46
N ALA A 221 3.24 5.56 -18.05
CA ALA A 221 2.09 5.09 -18.82
C ALA A 221 1.07 6.20 -19.03
N THR A 222 0.67 6.45 -20.27
CA THR A 222 -0.19 7.59 -20.63
C THR A 222 -1.50 7.14 -21.28
N THR A 223 -1.48 6.01 -21.97
CA THR A 223 -2.60 5.49 -22.76
C THR A 223 -3.11 4.16 -22.21
N LEU A 224 -4.33 3.78 -22.59
CA LEU A 224 -4.87 2.44 -22.27
C LEU A 224 -3.95 1.31 -22.75
N ALA A 225 -3.25 1.48 -23.88
CA ALA A 225 -2.28 0.51 -24.37
C ALA A 225 -1.07 0.35 -23.44
N ASP A 226 -0.63 1.42 -22.78
CA ASP A 226 0.46 1.38 -21.80
C ASP A 226 0.04 0.63 -20.54
N TYR A 227 -1.12 0.97 -19.97
CA TYR A 227 -1.62 0.27 -18.78
C TYR A 227 -1.91 -1.21 -19.07
N ARG A 228 -2.51 -1.54 -20.22
CA ARG A 228 -2.66 -2.94 -20.66
C ARG A 228 -1.32 -3.64 -20.80
N TYR A 229 -0.30 -2.97 -21.34
CA TYR A 229 1.05 -3.53 -21.43
C TYR A 229 1.64 -3.85 -20.05
N LEU A 230 1.49 -2.96 -19.07
CA LEU A 230 1.94 -3.17 -17.70
C LEU A 230 1.27 -4.39 -17.07
N TYR A 231 -0.07 -4.45 -17.10
CA TYR A 231 -0.79 -5.62 -16.56
C TYR A 231 -0.39 -6.93 -17.25
N LYS A 232 -0.21 -6.91 -18.58
CA LYS A 232 0.26 -8.11 -19.31
C LYS A 232 1.65 -8.53 -18.88
N SER A 233 2.57 -7.59 -18.72
CA SER A 233 3.94 -7.88 -18.28
C SER A 233 3.94 -8.48 -16.87
N TYR A 234 3.26 -7.83 -15.92
CA TYR A 234 3.21 -8.29 -14.54
C TYR A 234 2.53 -9.66 -14.40
N ARG A 235 1.39 -9.86 -15.09
CA ARG A 235 0.68 -11.14 -15.07
C ARG A 235 1.40 -12.27 -15.83
N ALA A 236 2.42 -11.97 -16.63
CA ALA A 236 3.17 -12.99 -17.36
C ALA A 236 4.11 -13.80 -16.46
N ASP A 237 4.41 -13.35 -15.22
CA ASP A 237 5.22 -14.15 -14.30
C ASP A 237 4.45 -15.42 -13.87
N PRO A 238 4.98 -16.62 -14.11
CA PRO A 238 4.27 -17.86 -13.77
C PRO A 238 4.02 -18.02 -12.26
N ARG A 239 4.79 -17.34 -11.39
CA ARG A 239 4.63 -17.44 -9.93
C ARG A 239 3.36 -16.72 -9.48
N ILE A 240 3.12 -15.51 -9.97
CA ILE A 240 1.87 -14.81 -9.64
C ILE A 240 0.65 -15.50 -10.29
N GLN A 241 0.82 -16.09 -11.49
CA GLN A 241 -0.23 -16.94 -12.09
C GLN A 241 -0.59 -18.13 -11.21
N ALA A 242 0.39 -18.77 -10.57
CA ALA A 242 0.13 -19.88 -9.65
C ALA A 242 -0.70 -19.43 -8.43
N VAL A 243 -0.39 -18.25 -7.86
CA VAL A 243 -1.19 -17.66 -6.77
C VAL A 243 -2.62 -17.38 -7.22
N HIS A 244 -2.81 -16.71 -8.36
CA HIS A 244 -4.13 -16.41 -8.92
C HIS A 244 -4.93 -17.67 -9.29
N ALA A 245 -4.25 -18.73 -9.71
CA ALA A 245 -4.89 -20.01 -10.01
C ALA A 245 -5.31 -20.76 -8.74
N ASN A 246 -4.64 -20.59 -7.60
CA ASN A 246 -4.89 -21.39 -6.39
C ASN A 246 -5.92 -20.79 -5.43
N PHE A 247 -6.04 -19.45 -5.42
CA PHE A 247 -6.86 -18.72 -4.44
C PHE A 247 -7.71 -17.63 -5.09
N PRO A 248 -8.94 -17.39 -4.59
CA PRO A 248 -9.66 -16.18 -4.94
C PRO A 248 -8.94 -14.96 -4.38
N VAL A 249 -8.90 -13.87 -5.16
CA VAL A 249 -8.25 -12.62 -4.76
C VAL A 249 -9.28 -11.53 -4.48
N ILE A 250 -9.08 -10.79 -3.39
CA ILE A 250 -9.80 -9.54 -3.08
C ILE A 250 -8.82 -8.39 -3.28
N SER A 251 -9.06 -7.52 -4.27
CA SER A 251 -8.12 -6.46 -4.66
C SER A 251 -8.70 -5.07 -4.56
N ILE A 252 -7.90 -4.12 -4.10
CA ILE A 252 -8.08 -2.69 -4.35
C ILE A 252 -6.84 -2.19 -5.13
N TRP A 253 -6.91 -0.98 -5.71
CA TRP A 253 -5.72 -0.29 -6.22
C TRP A 253 -5.10 0.57 -5.13
N ASP A 254 -3.95 1.15 -5.45
CA ASP A 254 -3.43 2.35 -4.82
C ASP A 254 -3.11 3.40 -5.90
N ASP A 255 -2.05 4.17 -5.75
CA ASP A 255 -1.69 5.28 -6.63
C ASP A 255 -1.03 4.80 -7.91
N HIS A 256 -0.11 3.82 -7.86
CA HIS A 256 0.65 3.38 -9.03
C HIS A 256 -0.16 2.64 -10.10
N GLU A 257 -1.40 2.26 -9.82
CA GLU A 257 -2.36 1.90 -10.86
C GLU A 257 -2.70 3.06 -11.80
N PHE A 258 -2.46 4.30 -11.39
CA PHE A 258 -2.63 5.52 -12.18
C PHE A 258 -1.34 6.36 -12.26
N SER A 259 -0.90 6.93 -11.14
CA SER A 259 0.24 7.83 -11.00
C SER A 259 0.66 7.93 -9.53
N ASP A 260 1.96 7.84 -9.27
CA ASP A 260 2.62 8.07 -7.97
C ASP A 260 2.00 9.25 -7.20
N ASP A 261 1.65 9.02 -5.92
CA ASP A 261 1.03 9.91 -4.94
C ASP A 261 -0.24 10.64 -5.44
N CYS A 262 -0.93 10.14 -6.46
CA CYS A 262 -2.06 10.85 -7.05
C CYS A 262 -3.21 11.17 -6.07
N TRP A 263 -3.99 12.18 -6.44
CA TRP A 263 -5.34 12.39 -5.93
C TRP A 263 -6.30 12.52 -7.11
N GLN A 264 -7.41 11.78 -7.05
CA GLN A 264 -8.44 11.79 -8.10
C GLN A 264 -7.87 11.50 -9.50
N ASP A 265 -7.87 12.50 -10.38
CA ASP A 265 -7.35 12.47 -11.74
C ASP A 265 -6.10 13.35 -11.93
N ARG A 266 -5.45 13.76 -10.83
CA ARG A 266 -4.22 14.55 -10.81
C ARG A 266 -2.98 13.68 -10.66
N GLN A 267 -1.93 14.06 -11.36
CA GLN A 267 -0.58 13.52 -11.22
C GLN A 267 0.31 14.60 -10.59
N VAL A 268 1.29 14.20 -9.78
CA VAL A 268 2.04 15.11 -8.90
C VAL A 268 3.57 14.90 -9.01
N TYR A 269 4.08 14.66 -10.22
CA TYR A 269 5.52 14.44 -10.43
C TYR A 269 6.34 15.72 -10.29
N TYR A 270 5.73 16.88 -10.56
CA TYR A 270 6.36 18.19 -10.46
C TYR A 270 5.41 19.22 -9.80
N PRO A 271 5.94 20.25 -9.10
CA PRO A 271 5.11 21.31 -8.54
C PRO A 271 4.23 21.99 -9.60
N GLY A 272 2.93 22.13 -9.30
CA GLY A 272 1.93 22.76 -10.17
C GLY A 272 1.42 21.90 -11.33
N GLU A 273 1.86 20.63 -11.44
CA GLU A 273 1.35 19.70 -12.45
C GLU A 273 -0.11 19.32 -12.20
N ASP A 274 -0.48 19.25 -10.92
CA ASP A 274 -1.80 18.89 -10.42
C ASP A 274 -2.83 20.00 -10.58
N ASP A 275 -2.47 21.18 -11.08
CA ASP A 275 -3.40 22.23 -11.52
C ASP A 275 -4.29 21.77 -12.69
N TYR A 276 -3.83 20.78 -13.48
CA TYR A 276 -4.52 20.28 -14.66
C TYR A 276 -5.00 18.82 -14.48
N PRO A 277 -6.31 18.55 -14.56
CA PRO A 277 -6.83 17.19 -14.47
C PRO A 277 -6.48 16.37 -15.71
N ASN A 278 -6.14 15.09 -15.52
CA ASN A 278 -5.86 14.14 -16.59
C ASN A 278 -6.90 13.02 -16.65
N ILE A 279 -8.17 13.42 -16.83
CA ILE A 279 -9.32 12.51 -16.96
C ILE A 279 -9.06 11.38 -17.98
N PRO A 280 -8.52 11.63 -19.20
CA PRO A 280 -8.31 10.56 -20.16
C PRO A 280 -7.32 9.48 -19.69
N ARG A 281 -6.22 9.88 -19.03
CA ARG A 281 -5.24 8.94 -18.46
C ARG A 281 -5.84 8.18 -17.28
N ARG A 282 -6.54 8.86 -16.35
CA ARG A 282 -7.18 8.18 -15.20
C ARG A 282 -8.23 7.17 -15.67
N ARG A 283 -9.02 7.49 -16.69
CA ARG A 283 -10.00 6.54 -17.26
C ARG A 283 -9.32 5.37 -17.98
N SER A 284 -8.17 5.60 -18.61
CA SER A 284 -7.36 4.52 -19.20
C SER A 284 -6.84 3.56 -18.13
N ALA A 285 -6.34 4.08 -17.01
CA ALA A 285 -5.94 3.30 -15.83
C ALA A 285 -7.12 2.51 -15.25
N ASN A 286 -8.26 3.17 -14.97
CA ASN A 286 -9.47 2.54 -14.44
C ASN A 286 -9.95 1.37 -15.34
N GLN A 287 -9.96 1.58 -16.66
CA GLN A 287 -10.38 0.55 -17.60
C GLN A 287 -9.41 -0.64 -17.62
N ALA A 288 -8.09 -0.39 -17.62
CA ALA A 288 -7.10 -1.46 -17.56
C ALA A 288 -7.21 -2.26 -16.25
N TRP A 289 -7.37 -1.59 -15.10
CA TRP A 289 -7.57 -2.27 -13.81
C TRP A 289 -8.82 -3.16 -13.85
N PHE A 290 -9.94 -2.64 -14.39
CA PHE A 290 -11.18 -3.39 -14.54
C PHE A 290 -11.03 -4.61 -15.44
N GLU A 291 -10.27 -4.49 -16.54
CA GLU A 291 -10.01 -5.58 -17.48
C GLU A 291 -9.17 -6.70 -16.87
N TYR A 292 -8.20 -6.38 -16.00
CA TYR A 292 -7.16 -7.31 -15.54
C TYR A 292 -7.30 -7.77 -14.08
N THR A 293 -8.33 -7.29 -13.37
CA THR A 293 -8.60 -7.64 -11.97
C THR A 293 -9.92 -8.41 -11.84
N PRO A 294 -9.95 -9.58 -11.15
CA PRO A 294 -11.15 -10.39 -10.96
C PRO A 294 -12.10 -9.83 -9.86
N ALA A 295 -12.35 -8.53 -9.85
CA ALA A 295 -13.25 -7.88 -8.89
C ALA A 295 -14.71 -7.89 -9.39
N ASP A 296 -15.69 -8.04 -8.50
CA ASP A 296 -17.13 -7.99 -8.77
C ASP A 296 -17.61 -6.52 -8.74
N VAL A 297 -17.15 -5.76 -9.73
CA VAL A 297 -17.48 -4.34 -9.91
C VAL A 297 -17.91 -4.08 -11.35
N ASN A 298 -18.53 -2.91 -11.57
CA ASN A 298 -18.93 -2.42 -12.89
C ASN A 298 -18.21 -1.12 -13.22
N ILE A 299 -17.93 -0.91 -14.51
CA ILE A 299 -17.41 0.35 -15.06
C ILE A 299 -18.43 0.90 -16.05
N ASP A 300 -18.67 2.21 -16.00
CA ASP A 300 -19.51 2.91 -16.96
C ASP A 300 -18.64 3.73 -17.92
N LEU A 301 -18.25 3.16 -19.06
CA LEU A 301 -17.46 3.89 -20.05
C LEU A 301 -18.23 5.02 -20.75
N SER A 302 -19.55 5.10 -20.60
CA SER A 302 -20.34 6.22 -21.12
C SER A 302 -20.31 7.45 -20.21
N ASN A 303 -20.03 7.26 -18.91
CA ASN A 303 -19.76 8.35 -17.98
C ASN A 303 -18.44 9.03 -18.35
N PRO A 304 -18.44 10.33 -18.75
CA PRO A 304 -17.23 11.02 -19.15
C PRO A 304 -16.28 11.32 -17.99
N SER A 305 -16.76 11.27 -16.74
CA SER A 305 -16.00 11.52 -15.51
C SER A 305 -14.91 10.46 -15.26
N PHE A 306 -13.89 10.83 -14.48
CA PHE A 306 -12.91 9.88 -13.96
C PHE A 306 -13.51 8.96 -12.87
N GLN A 307 -14.60 9.36 -12.22
CA GLN A 307 -15.37 8.53 -11.28
C GLN A 307 -16.35 7.62 -12.03
N ASN A 308 -15.85 6.92 -13.05
CA ASN A 308 -16.64 6.02 -13.89
C ASN A 308 -16.67 4.57 -13.40
N ILE A 309 -16.06 4.31 -12.24
CA ILE A 309 -15.98 3.00 -11.57
C ILE A 309 -16.02 3.24 -10.06
N GLN A 310 -16.59 2.28 -9.33
CA GLN A 310 -16.55 2.23 -7.87
C GLN A 310 -15.96 0.88 -7.45
N ILE A 311 -14.86 0.89 -6.71
CA ILE A 311 -14.18 -0.36 -6.32
C ILE A 311 -14.22 -0.68 -4.82
N TYR A 312 -14.58 0.28 -3.96
CA TYR A 312 -14.81 0.00 -2.54
C TYR A 312 -16.03 -0.91 -2.35
N ARG A 313 -15.90 -1.87 -1.43
CA ARG A 313 -16.87 -2.96 -1.22
C ARG A 313 -16.62 -3.70 0.08
N SER A 314 -17.63 -4.41 0.60
CA SER A 314 -17.52 -5.18 1.84
C SER A 314 -17.76 -6.68 1.61
N PHE A 315 -17.22 -7.52 2.49
CA PHE A 315 -17.33 -8.98 2.47
C PHE A 315 -17.62 -9.50 3.88
N ALA A 316 -18.41 -10.58 3.99
CA ALA A 316 -18.68 -11.25 5.26
C ALA A 316 -18.22 -12.69 5.19
N PHE A 317 -17.51 -13.14 6.24
CA PHE A 317 -17.03 -14.50 6.39
C PHE A 317 -17.68 -15.13 7.62
N GLY A 318 -18.89 -15.67 7.42
CA GLY A 318 -19.67 -16.25 8.50
C GLY A 318 -20.06 -15.24 9.57
N ASN A 319 -19.88 -15.60 10.83
CA ASN A 319 -19.97 -14.71 11.98
C ASN A 319 -18.60 -14.17 12.45
N LEU A 320 -17.50 -14.58 11.80
CA LEU A 320 -16.16 -14.29 12.30
C LEU A 320 -15.67 -12.91 11.90
N ALA A 321 -15.77 -12.54 10.62
CA ALA A 321 -15.19 -11.30 10.12
C ALA A 321 -16.05 -10.62 9.06
N THR A 322 -16.10 -9.29 9.14
CA THR A 322 -16.51 -8.42 8.03
C THR A 322 -15.26 -7.70 7.54
N LEU A 323 -14.94 -7.81 6.25
CA LEU A 323 -13.87 -7.06 5.60
C LEU A 323 -14.48 -5.89 4.84
N VAL A 324 -14.06 -4.67 5.14
CA VAL A 324 -14.46 -3.44 4.45
C VAL A 324 -13.25 -2.94 3.67
N MET A 325 -13.34 -2.98 2.34
CA MET A 325 -12.32 -2.44 1.43
C MET A 325 -12.70 -1.01 1.06
N THR A 326 -11.83 -0.04 1.32
CA THR A 326 -12.00 1.37 0.88
C THR A 326 -11.12 1.67 -0.32
N ASP A 327 -11.45 2.74 -1.05
CA ASP A 327 -10.63 3.30 -2.13
C ASP A 327 -10.17 4.69 -1.70
N GLN A 328 -8.87 4.85 -1.49
CA GLN A 328 -8.25 6.02 -0.88
C GLN A 328 -7.59 6.95 -1.89
N ARG A 329 -7.75 6.69 -3.20
CA ARG A 329 -7.16 7.53 -4.27
C ARG A 329 -8.19 8.23 -5.13
N LEU A 330 -9.32 7.58 -5.45
CA LEU A 330 -10.30 8.17 -6.37
C LEU A 330 -11.14 9.30 -5.75
N TYR A 331 -11.29 9.29 -4.42
CA TYR A 331 -12.19 10.21 -3.69
C TYR A 331 -11.45 11.20 -2.79
N ARG A 332 -10.15 11.01 -2.59
CA ARG A 332 -9.37 11.86 -1.70
C ARG A 332 -9.29 13.29 -2.22
N ALA A 333 -9.17 14.22 -1.29
CA ALA A 333 -8.71 15.57 -1.56
C ALA A 333 -7.21 15.56 -1.90
N ASP A 334 -6.77 16.68 -2.44
CA ASP A 334 -5.37 17.04 -2.55
C ASP A 334 -4.63 16.96 -1.21
N HIS A 335 -3.31 16.79 -1.26
CA HIS A 335 -2.43 16.82 -0.10
C HIS A 335 -2.63 18.11 0.70
N ILE A 336 -2.50 18.00 2.03
CA ILE A 336 -2.80 19.15 2.89
C ILE A 336 -1.88 20.33 2.59
N ILE A 337 -0.58 20.06 2.42
CA ILE A 337 0.40 21.06 1.98
C ILE A 337 0.55 20.92 0.46
N PRO A 338 0.18 21.94 -0.32
CA PRO A 338 0.41 21.95 -1.76
C PRO A 338 1.89 21.79 -2.12
N GLU A 339 2.18 21.11 -3.22
CA GLU A 339 3.53 20.85 -3.73
C GLU A 339 4.32 22.12 -4.03
N ASP A 340 3.65 23.18 -4.49
CA ASP A 340 4.24 24.47 -4.82
C ASP A 340 4.64 25.30 -3.59
N ALA A 341 4.05 25.00 -2.43
CA ALA A 341 4.31 25.64 -1.15
C ALA A 341 5.53 25.04 -0.43
N ALA A 342 6.04 23.88 -0.87
CA ALA A 342 7.20 23.25 -0.26
C ALA A 342 8.53 23.91 -0.68
N PRO A 343 9.53 24.00 0.21
CA PRO A 343 10.87 24.45 -0.17
C PRO A 343 11.43 23.58 -1.29
N ASN A 344 12.01 24.20 -2.32
CA ASN A 344 12.69 23.45 -3.39
C ASN A 344 14.00 22.84 -2.84
N THR A 345 13.91 21.62 -2.31
CA THR A 345 15.05 20.87 -1.73
C THR A 345 15.82 20.04 -2.75
N GLY A 346 15.41 20.04 -4.03
CA GLY A 346 15.99 19.20 -5.09
C GLY A 346 15.43 17.77 -5.14
N LEU A 347 14.67 17.34 -4.13
CA LEU A 347 13.73 16.22 -4.23
C LEU A 347 12.32 16.81 -4.20
N ALA A 348 11.56 16.61 -5.28
CA ALA A 348 10.15 16.95 -5.26
C ALA A 348 9.51 16.24 -4.04
N ASN A 349 8.57 16.90 -3.36
CA ASN A 349 7.70 16.31 -2.31
C ASN A 349 8.23 16.37 -0.87
N LEU A 350 9.51 16.70 -0.63
CA LEU A 350 10.01 16.98 0.72
C LEU A 350 9.46 18.31 1.25
N GLY A 351 8.78 18.28 2.39
CA GLY A 351 8.14 19.44 3.01
C GLY A 351 6.65 19.59 2.68
N SER A 352 6.13 18.94 1.63
CA SER A 352 4.69 18.86 1.33
C SER A 352 4.09 17.50 1.70
N ARG A 353 4.74 16.41 1.31
CA ARG A 353 4.31 15.02 1.57
C ARG A 353 5.24 14.28 2.49
N TYR A 354 6.55 14.44 2.34
CA TYR A 354 7.53 13.71 3.13
C TYR A 354 8.30 14.66 4.02
N PHE A 355 8.57 14.26 5.26
CA PHE A 355 9.27 15.11 6.25
C PHE A 355 8.63 16.50 6.40
N VAL A 356 7.33 16.52 6.69
CA VAL A 356 6.49 17.73 6.75
C VAL A 356 6.48 18.33 8.16
N PRO A 357 6.73 19.64 8.34
CA PRO A 357 6.62 20.28 9.65
C PRO A 357 5.20 20.15 10.22
N LYS A 358 5.09 19.48 11.37
CA LYS A 358 3.81 19.12 12.00
C LYS A 358 2.93 20.34 12.30
N ALA A 359 3.53 21.42 12.79
CA ALA A 359 2.79 22.65 13.11
C ALA A 359 2.20 23.31 11.86
N THR A 360 2.96 23.36 10.77
CA THR A 360 2.51 23.88 9.48
C THR A 360 1.39 23.02 8.92
N LEU A 361 1.54 21.70 8.93
CA LEU A 361 0.50 20.76 8.50
C LEU A 361 -0.82 21.00 9.23
N ALA A 362 -0.79 21.07 10.58
CA ALA A 362 -1.99 21.32 11.38
C ALA A 362 -2.62 22.69 11.11
N GLN A 363 -1.81 23.73 10.89
CA GLN A 363 -2.30 25.07 10.57
C GLN A 363 -3.02 25.09 9.21
N VAL A 364 -2.44 24.47 8.18
CA VAL A 364 -3.03 24.44 6.84
C VAL A 364 -4.27 23.55 6.80
N GLU A 365 -4.27 22.40 7.48
CA GLU A 365 -5.45 21.55 7.64
C GLU A 365 -6.60 22.33 8.28
N ALA A 366 -6.35 23.03 9.40
CA ALA A 366 -7.35 23.85 10.08
C ALA A 366 -7.87 24.99 9.19
N ALA A 367 -7.00 25.62 8.39
CA ALA A 367 -7.40 26.66 7.44
C ALA A 367 -8.29 26.11 6.31
N LYS A 368 -7.95 24.94 5.74
CA LYS A 368 -8.76 24.24 4.72
C LYS A 368 -10.14 23.90 5.28
N ILE A 369 -10.23 23.37 6.50
CA ILE A 369 -11.50 23.06 7.17
C ILE A 369 -12.33 24.34 7.41
N ALA A 370 -11.70 25.40 7.92
CA ALA A 370 -12.39 26.67 8.18
C ALA A 370 -12.93 27.30 6.89
N ALA A 371 -12.17 27.22 5.79
CA ALA A 371 -12.60 27.70 4.48
C ALA A 371 -13.83 26.94 3.95
N MET A 372 -14.00 25.68 4.34
CA MET A 372 -15.16 24.84 4.00
C MET A 372 -16.28 24.89 5.05
N GLY A 373 -16.26 25.86 5.97
CA GLY A 373 -17.31 26.01 6.99
C GLY A 373 -17.33 24.88 8.03
N GLY A 374 -16.19 24.20 8.24
CA GLY A 374 -16.07 23.07 9.16
C GLY A 374 -16.18 21.69 8.51
N ASP A 375 -16.41 21.64 7.19
CA ASP A 375 -16.48 20.38 6.44
C ASP A 375 -15.08 19.78 6.18
N LEU A 376 -15.02 18.47 5.98
CA LEU A 376 -13.79 17.71 5.75
C LEU A 376 -13.45 17.55 4.26
N GLN A 377 -14.25 18.07 3.33
CA GLN A 377 -14.12 17.84 1.89
C GLN A 377 -12.70 18.10 1.34
N MET A 378 -12.00 19.13 1.83
CA MET A 378 -10.63 19.48 1.39
C MET A 378 -9.52 18.75 2.17
N VAL A 379 -9.89 17.91 3.14
CA VAL A 379 -8.97 17.21 4.05
C VAL A 379 -9.40 15.76 4.27
N SER A 380 -10.03 15.17 3.26
CA SER A 380 -10.62 13.83 3.29
C SER A 380 -9.88 12.89 2.36
N ILE A 381 -9.61 11.67 2.80
CA ILE A 381 -9.14 10.54 1.99
C ILE A 381 -10.32 9.79 1.37
N LEU A 382 -11.38 9.52 2.15
CA LEU A 382 -12.50 8.69 1.67
C LEU A 382 -13.52 9.46 0.82
N GLY A 383 -13.56 10.79 0.94
CA GLY A 383 -14.69 11.59 0.52
C GLY A 383 -15.96 11.28 1.33
N ASP A 384 -16.96 12.16 1.23
CA ASP A 384 -18.15 12.09 2.12
C ASP A 384 -18.97 10.82 1.94
N THR A 385 -19.17 10.40 0.69
CA THR A 385 -20.04 9.26 0.36
C THR A 385 -19.43 7.94 0.84
N GLN A 386 -18.14 7.72 0.57
CA GLN A 386 -17.48 6.50 1.02
C GLN A 386 -17.26 6.51 2.54
N ARG A 387 -16.97 7.67 3.16
CA ARG A 387 -16.88 7.81 4.62
C ARG A 387 -18.19 7.40 5.29
N ALA A 388 -19.33 7.90 4.81
CA ALA A 388 -20.64 7.52 5.34
C ALA A 388 -20.94 6.03 5.11
N TRP A 389 -20.59 5.50 3.93
CA TRP A 389 -20.72 4.08 3.64
C TRP A 389 -19.86 3.22 4.58
N TRP A 390 -18.60 3.58 4.82
CA TRP A 390 -17.70 2.88 5.73
C TRP A 390 -18.26 2.86 7.15
N GLN A 391 -18.77 4.00 7.64
CA GLN A 391 -19.42 4.11 8.94
C GLN A 391 -20.61 3.15 9.04
N GLN A 392 -21.43 3.08 8.00
CA GLN A 392 -22.56 2.15 7.93
C GLN A 392 -22.09 0.68 7.95
N GLN A 393 -21.05 0.32 7.19
CA GLN A 393 -20.53 -1.04 7.17
C GLN A 393 -19.95 -1.45 8.54
N MET A 394 -19.15 -0.58 9.16
CA MET A 394 -18.55 -0.83 10.46
C MET A 394 -19.60 -0.97 11.57
N GLN A 395 -20.62 -0.10 11.56
CA GLN A 395 -21.73 -0.14 12.52
C GLN A 395 -22.62 -1.37 12.33
N GLY A 396 -22.90 -1.73 11.08
CA GLY A 396 -23.80 -2.84 10.73
C GLY A 396 -23.18 -4.22 10.89
N ALA A 397 -21.86 -4.33 11.00
CA ALA A 397 -21.14 -5.59 11.11
C ALA A 397 -21.38 -6.29 12.47
N ALA A 398 -22.19 -7.35 12.46
CA ALA A 398 -22.44 -8.21 13.62
C ALA A 398 -21.35 -9.28 13.86
N THR A 399 -20.27 -9.26 13.09
CA THR A 399 -19.17 -10.22 13.18
C THR A 399 -18.21 -9.92 14.33
N THR A 400 -17.49 -10.94 14.80
CA THR A 400 -16.48 -10.81 15.86
C THR A 400 -15.43 -9.75 15.51
N TRP A 401 -14.91 -9.79 14.29
CA TRP A 401 -13.88 -8.89 13.78
C TRP A 401 -14.41 -8.01 12.67
N LYS A 402 -13.86 -6.79 12.60
CA LYS A 402 -14.03 -5.84 11.50
C LYS A 402 -12.63 -5.59 10.91
N LEU A 403 -12.38 -6.08 9.72
CA LEU A 403 -11.13 -5.83 9.00
C LEU A 403 -11.35 -4.63 8.08
N TRP A 404 -10.38 -3.72 8.05
CA TRP A 404 -10.36 -2.59 7.14
C TRP A 404 -9.19 -2.74 6.19
N GLY A 405 -9.44 -3.32 5.01
CA GLY A 405 -8.45 -3.40 3.95
C GLY A 405 -8.38 -2.06 3.23
N ASN A 406 -7.20 -1.46 3.21
CA ASN A 406 -6.98 -0.16 2.57
C ASN A 406 -5.51 0.03 2.21
N GLU A 407 -5.24 1.08 1.47
CA GLU A 407 -3.98 1.38 0.80
C GLU A 407 -2.93 1.86 1.80
N VAL A 408 -3.20 2.95 2.51
CA VAL A 408 -2.19 3.67 3.31
C VAL A 408 -2.32 3.44 4.82
N SER A 409 -1.19 3.48 5.53
CA SER A 409 -1.13 3.24 6.98
C SER A 409 -1.85 4.33 7.79
N LEU A 410 -2.48 3.90 8.90
CA LEU A 410 -3.11 4.76 9.91
C LEU A 410 -2.18 5.13 11.06
N LEU A 411 -1.02 4.48 11.17
CA LEU A 411 -0.08 4.68 12.26
C LEU A 411 0.68 6.00 12.13
N ARG A 412 0.78 6.73 13.25
CA ARG A 412 1.56 7.97 13.32
C ARG A 412 3.06 7.70 13.24
N MET A 413 3.74 8.40 12.35
CA MET A 413 5.19 8.41 12.19
C MET A 413 5.71 9.84 12.32
N GLY A 414 5.92 10.24 13.58
CA GLY A 414 6.49 11.53 13.92
C GLY A 414 7.96 11.45 14.32
N VAL A 415 8.68 12.56 14.15
CA VAL A 415 10.02 12.76 14.71
C VAL A 415 10.08 14.15 15.34
N ASP A 416 10.56 14.23 16.59
CA ASP A 416 10.95 15.53 17.17
C ASP A 416 12.40 15.80 16.76
N GLY A 417 12.57 16.58 15.68
CA GLY A 417 13.87 16.92 15.12
C GLY A 417 14.75 17.69 16.10
N THR A 418 14.15 18.55 16.94
CA THR A 418 14.88 19.26 17.99
C THR A 418 15.49 18.29 19.01
N MET A 419 14.71 17.29 19.44
CA MET A 419 15.19 16.25 20.35
C MET A 419 16.19 15.30 19.67
N ALA A 420 15.99 14.98 18.39
CA ALA A 420 16.91 14.15 17.63
C ALA A 420 18.29 14.83 17.51
N VAL A 421 18.32 16.12 17.15
CA VAL A 421 19.54 16.94 17.08
C VAL A 421 20.20 17.04 18.46
N ALA A 422 19.43 17.27 19.53
CA ALA A 422 19.95 17.27 20.90
C ALA A 422 20.67 15.95 21.23
N GLY A 423 20.09 14.82 20.82
CA GLY A 423 20.69 13.49 20.97
C GLY A 423 22.00 13.35 20.21
N LEU A 424 22.05 13.78 18.95
CA LEU A 424 23.27 13.73 18.12
C LEU A 424 24.39 14.60 18.70
N LEU A 425 24.09 15.85 19.08
CA LEU A 425 25.04 16.75 19.72
C LEU A 425 25.57 16.17 21.04
N THR A 426 24.70 15.53 21.83
CA THR A 426 25.09 14.87 23.08
C THR A 426 26.05 13.71 22.82
N GLN A 427 25.75 12.84 21.85
CA GLN A 427 26.61 11.71 21.50
C GLN A 427 27.99 12.19 21.03
N GLY A 428 28.03 13.18 20.14
CA GLY A 428 29.27 13.79 19.65
C GLY A 428 30.09 14.41 20.78
N LEU A 429 29.45 15.15 21.69
CA LEU A 429 30.11 15.77 22.83
C LEU A 429 30.70 14.72 23.79
N ILE A 430 29.93 13.69 24.15
CA ILE A 430 30.40 12.63 25.05
C ILE A 430 31.60 11.91 24.43
N ALA A 431 31.55 11.60 23.14
CA ALA A 431 32.66 10.96 22.44
C ALA A 431 33.92 11.84 22.43
N ALA A 432 33.78 13.14 22.16
CA ALA A 432 34.89 14.09 22.17
C ALA A 432 35.51 14.27 23.56
N LEU A 433 34.69 14.34 24.60
CA LEU A 433 35.15 14.48 25.99
C LEU A 433 35.81 13.19 26.51
N ALA A 434 35.34 12.02 26.11
CA ALA A 434 35.94 10.74 26.47
C ALA A 434 37.40 10.63 25.97
N GLN A 435 37.70 11.17 24.78
CA GLN A 435 39.07 11.25 24.26
C GLN A 435 39.98 12.15 25.12
N GLN A 436 39.39 13.05 25.90
CA GLN A 436 40.09 13.94 26.83
C GLN A 436 40.07 13.43 28.28
N GLY A 437 39.62 12.20 28.50
CA GLY A 437 39.56 11.58 29.83
C GLY A 437 38.33 11.99 30.67
N VAL A 438 37.38 12.73 30.10
CA VAL A 438 36.14 13.14 30.78
C VAL A 438 34.98 12.24 30.34
N ASN A 439 34.58 11.30 31.19
CA ASN A 439 33.51 10.36 30.89
C ASN A 439 32.16 10.84 31.43
N LEU A 440 31.26 11.23 30.53
CA LEU A 440 29.90 11.69 30.85
C LEU A 440 28.81 10.76 30.31
N SER A 441 29.12 9.50 30.00
CA SER A 441 28.15 8.55 29.44
C SER A 441 26.92 8.36 30.33
N ALA A 442 27.12 8.32 31.66
CA ALA A 442 26.02 8.21 32.63
C ALA A 442 25.09 9.44 32.64
N ALA A 443 25.54 10.59 32.14
CA ALA A 443 24.78 11.84 32.08
C ALA A 443 24.11 12.09 30.72
N GLN A 444 24.14 11.12 29.79
CA GLN A 444 23.63 11.29 28.43
C GLN A 444 22.19 11.83 28.38
N GLN A 445 21.27 11.32 29.20
CA GLN A 445 19.89 11.80 29.21
C GLN A 445 19.77 13.24 29.73
N GLN A 446 20.54 13.61 30.76
CA GLN A 446 20.54 14.97 31.30
C GLN A 446 21.11 15.97 30.29
N LEU A 447 22.20 15.60 29.61
CA LEU A 447 22.82 16.41 28.57
C LEU A 447 21.88 16.58 27.37
N ALA A 448 21.24 15.51 26.89
CA ALA A 448 20.25 15.60 25.82
C ALA A 448 19.08 16.51 26.20
N GLY A 449 18.60 16.43 27.44
CA GLY A 449 17.58 17.34 27.98
C GLY A 449 18.04 18.80 27.99
N ALA A 450 19.29 19.08 28.40
CA ALA A 450 19.84 20.43 28.41
C ALA A 450 20.01 20.99 26.98
N PHE A 451 20.56 20.19 26.05
CA PHE A 451 20.65 20.57 24.64
C PHE A 451 19.27 20.85 24.05
N TYR A 452 18.27 20.04 24.36
CA TYR A 452 16.91 20.25 23.89
C TYR A 452 16.35 21.62 24.34
N GLN A 453 16.55 22.01 25.60
CA GLN A 453 16.12 23.34 26.07
C GLN A 453 16.88 24.48 25.40
N ASP A 454 18.19 24.32 25.19
CA ASP A 454 19.00 25.32 24.48
C ASP A 454 18.59 25.45 23.01
N LEU A 455 18.30 24.34 22.32
CA LEU A 455 17.85 24.33 20.93
C LEU A 455 16.45 24.93 20.78
N LYS A 456 15.53 24.67 21.72
CA LYS A 456 14.18 25.27 21.73
C LYS A 456 14.19 26.79 21.84
N THR A 457 15.24 27.36 22.43
CA THR A 457 15.37 28.81 22.63
C THR A 457 16.39 29.44 21.67
N ALA A 458 16.92 28.64 20.73
CA ALA A 458 17.87 29.11 19.74
C ALA A 458 17.24 30.15 18.80
N ASN A 459 18.04 31.10 18.34
CA ASN A 459 17.64 31.95 17.22
C ASN A 459 17.74 31.14 15.92
N VAL A 460 16.59 30.82 15.32
CA VAL A 460 16.45 30.02 14.09
C VAL A 460 16.11 30.87 12.86
N SER A 461 16.28 32.20 12.93
CA SER A 461 15.97 33.11 11.81
C SER A 461 16.94 33.02 10.63
N GLY A 462 18.13 32.43 10.82
CA GLY A 462 19.09 32.14 9.76
C GLY A 462 19.20 30.65 9.46
N ASP A 463 20.03 30.29 8.48
CA ASP A 463 20.21 28.89 8.01
C ASP A 463 20.77 27.96 9.08
N THR A 464 21.57 28.47 10.00
CA THR A 464 22.13 27.72 11.13
C THR A 464 21.65 28.37 12.44
N PRO A 465 21.20 27.57 13.43
CA PRO A 465 20.69 28.12 14.67
C PRO A 465 21.82 28.75 15.50
N VAL A 466 21.48 29.78 16.27
CA VAL A 466 22.43 30.41 17.21
C VAL A 466 21.99 30.15 18.64
N LEU A 467 22.84 29.49 19.42
CA LEU A 467 22.57 29.07 20.80
C LEU A 467 23.37 29.89 21.81
N SER A 468 22.74 30.19 22.95
CA SER A 468 23.38 30.77 24.14
C SER A 468 23.99 29.72 25.08
N TYR A 469 23.58 28.45 24.94
CA TYR A 469 23.97 27.31 25.79
C TYR A 469 23.69 27.50 27.29
N ALA A 470 22.57 28.15 27.61
CA ALA A 470 22.18 28.50 28.98
C ALA A 470 21.94 27.27 29.88
N ASN A 471 21.68 26.10 29.32
CA ASN A 471 21.44 24.86 30.06
C ASN A 471 22.64 23.91 30.01
N VAL A 472 23.24 23.73 28.83
CA VAL A 472 24.36 22.78 28.63
C VAL A 472 25.62 23.26 29.35
N GLN A 473 25.98 24.54 29.24
CA GLN A 473 27.19 25.07 29.85
C GLN A 473 27.23 24.86 31.38
N PRO A 474 26.23 25.31 32.17
CA PRO A 474 26.25 25.10 33.62
C PRO A 474 26.17 23.61 34.00
N LEU A 475 25.45 22.79 33.24
CA LEU A 475 25.38 21.34 33.49
C LEU A 475 26.75 20.68 33.33
N LEU A 476 27.51 21.02 32.27
CA LEU A 476 28.85 20.49 32.07
C LEU A 476 29.82 20.92 33.18
N ALA A 477 29.73 22.16 33.64
CA ALA A 477 30.53 22.63 34.76
C ALA A 477 30.23 21.82 36.03
N ALA A 478 28.96 21.55 36.32
CA ALA A 478 28.54 20.75 37.45
C ALA A 478 29.00 19.29 37.35
N LEU A 479 28.75 18.64 36.21
CA LEU A 479 29.07 17.22 35.98
C LEU A 479 30.58 16.93 35.97
N SER A 480 31.39 17.92 35.61
CA SER A 480 32.85 17.80 35.55
C SER A 480 33.56 18.20 36.85
N GLY A 481 32.83 18.53 37.92
CA GLY A 481 33.42 19.05 39.15
C GLY A 481 34.15 20.38 38.95
N GLY A 482 33.73 21.18 37.97
CA GLY A 482 34.33 22.46 37.60
C GLY A 482 35.45 22.39 36.55
N ALA A 483 35.87 21.21 36.11
CA ALA A 483 36.92 21.06 35.10
C ALA A 483 36.53 21.68 33.73
N LEU A 484 35.24 21.63 33.37
CA LEU A 484 34.66 22.29 32.21
C LEU A 484 34.00 23.62 32.63
N SER A 485 34.80 24.54 33.19
CA SER A 485 34.32 25.87 33.58
C SER A 485 33.74 26.65 32.40
N ALA A 486 32.97 27.71 32.69
CA ALA A 486 32.41 28.58 31.65
C ALA A 486 33.47 29.11 30.67
N ALA A 487 34.67 29.45 31.17
CA ALA A 487 35.79 29.89 30.33
C ALA A 487 36.31 28.78 29.41
N VAL A 488 36.44 27.55 29.93
CA VAL A 488 36.85 26.38 29.14
C VAL A 488 35.79 26.04 28.09
N PHE A 489 34.51 26.07 28.47
CA PHE A 489 33.40 25.86 27.55
C PHE A 489 33.45 26.87 26.39
N ASN A 490 33.49 28.16 26.69
CA ASN A 490 33.50 29.22 25.69
C ASN A 490 34.70 29.14 24.75
N ALA A 491 35.88 28.81 25.29
CA ALA A 491 37.12 28.75 24.50
C ALA A 491 37.25 27.47 23.66
N LYS A 492 36.72 26.33 24.12
CA LYS A 492 37.01 25.01 23.53
C LYS A 492 35.80 24.24 23.05
N LEU A 493 34.70 24.25 23.81
CA LEU A 493 33.53 23.43 23.49
C LEU A 493 32.53 24.18 22.61
N LYS A 494 32.27 25.46 22.88
CA LYS A 494 31.30 26.24 22.12
C LYS A 494 31.64 26.27 20.62
N PRO A 495 32.88 26.56 20.16
CA PRO A 495 33.18 26.58 18.72
C PRO A 495 32.96 25.22 18.05
N MET A 496 33.30 24.12 18.75
CA MET A 496 33.07 22.76 18.27
C MET A 496 31.58 22.43 18.17
N LEU A 497 30.79 22.82 19.17
CA LEU A 497 29.35 22.62 19.19
C LEU A 497 28.67 23.46 18.11
N ASP A 498 29.04 24.74 17.97
CA ASP A 498 28.52 25.64 16.93
C ASP A 498 28.78 25.07 15.53
N ALA A 499 29.98 24.54 15.27
CA ALA A 499 30.35 23.90 14.01
C ALA A 499 29.60 22.59 13.72
N SER A 500 28.95 22.01 14.74
CA SER A 500 28.18 20.77 14.65
C SER A 500 26.66 21.03 14.55
N LEU A 501 26.23 22.28 14.52
CA LEU A 501 24.81 22.62 14.44
C LEU A 501 24.27 22.35 13.03
N PRO A 502 23.11 21.68 12.91
CA PRO A 502 22.48 21.41 11.63
C PRO A 502 21.76 22.65 11.09
N PRO A 503 21.20 22.58 9.86
CA PRO A 503 20.28 23.58 9.38
C PRO A 503 19.11 23.82 10.34
N SER A 504 18.74 25.09 10.55
CA SER A 504 17.67 25.54 11.46
C SER A 504 16.35 24.84 11.22
N MET A 505 16.06 24.45 9.96
CA MET A 505 14.84 23.70 9.63
C MET A 505 14.71 22.42 10.46
N LEU A 506 15.80 21.69 10.75
CA LEU A 506 15.72 20.43 11.50
C LEU A 506 15.26 20.60 12.96
N LEU A 507 15.18 21.84 13.47
CA LEU A 507 14.68 22.15 14.81
C LEU A 507 13.15 22.31 14.82
N ASN A 508 12.45 21.30 14.32
CA ASN A 508 10.98 21.24 14.30
C ASN A 508 10.49 19.83 14.64
N GLN A 509 9.18 19.68 14.85
CA GLN A 509 8.52 18.37 14.86
C GLN A 509 8.00 18.06 13.47
N TYR A 510 8.18 16.81 13.04
CA TYR A 510 7.94 16.38 11.69
C TYR A 510 6.99 15.19 11.63
N ILE A 511 6.17 15.16 10.59
CA ILE A 511 5.46 13.99 10.09
C ILE A 511 6.26 13.43 8.91
N LEU A 512 6.58 12.14 8.95
CA LEU A 512 7.49 11.57 7.95
C LEU A 512 6.81 11.28 6.61
N ASN A 513 5.53 10.88 6.64
CA ASN A 513 4.73 10.65 5.45
C ASN A 513 3.31 11.20 5.66
N ALA A 514 3.01 12.29 4.96
CA ALA A 514 1.73 12.99 4.93
C ALA A 514 0.91 12.68 3.65
N ASP A 515 1.40 11.81 2.77
CA ASP A 515 0.53 11.18 1.78
C ASP A 515 -0.47 10.22 2.45
N GLN A 516 -0.08 9.60 3.57
CA GLN A 516 -0.92 8.69 4.32
C GLN A 516 -1.92 9.41 5.26
N TRP A 517 -2.67 8.66 6.08
CA TRP A 517 -3.58 9.20 7.09
C TRP A 517 -2.94 10.16 8.10
N ASP A 518 -1.62 10.20 8.16
CA ASP A 518 -0.87 11.18 8.94
C ASP A 518 -0.94 12.61 8.38
N GLY A 519 -1.19 12.76 7.08
CA GLY A 519 -1.53 14.03 6.46
C GLY A 519 -2.97 14.47 6.74
N TYR A 520 -3.91 13.52 6.82
CA TYR A 520 -5.36 13.76 6.87
C TYR A 520 -5.91 13.51 8.28
N ASN A 521 -5.32 14.20 9.25
CA ASN A 521 -5.48 13.94 10.67
C ASN A 521 -6.92 14.20 11.15
N ALA A 522 -7.59 15.21 10.62
CA ALA A 522 -8.97 15.55 10.97
C ALA A 522 -9.95 14.44 10.62
N GLU A 523 -9.85 13.87 9.41
CA GLU A 523 -10.70 12.76 9.02
C GLU A 523 -10.34 11.48 9.80
N ARG A 524 -9.06 11.18 10.00
CA ARG A 524 -8.66 10.04 10.85
C ARG A 524 -9.28 10.13 12.24
N LYS A 525 -9.20 11.29 12.89
CA LYS A 525 -9.82 11.53 14.20
C LYS A 525 -11.33 11.34 14.16
N ALA A 526 -12.00 11.83 13.12
CA ALA A 526 -13.45 11.65 12.97
C ALA A 526 -13.84 10.17 12.86
N LEU A 527 -13.08 9.36 12.12
CA LEU A 527 -13.30 7.91 12.00
C LEU A 527 -13.04 7.20 13.33
N MET A 528 -11.96 7.53 14.03
CA MET A 528 -11.66 6.92 15.33
C MET A 528 -12.69 7.31 16.39
N ALA A 529 -13.13 8.57 16.40
CA ALA A 529 -14.20 9.05 17.25
C ALA A 529 -15.53 8.34 16.96
N PHE A 530 -15.83 8.05 15.68
CA PHE A 530 -17.00 7.27 15.29
C PHE A 530 -16.95 5.85 15.86
N LEU A 531 -15.83 5.14 15.71
CA LEU A 531 -15.66 3.79 16.27
C LEU A 531 -15.85 3.79 17.79
N LYS A 532 -15.19 4.73 18.47
CA LYS A 532 -15.23 4.85 19.95
C LYS A 532 -16.63 5.20 20.45
N SER A 533 -17.28 6.20 19.87
CA SER A 533 -18.63 6.65 20.28
C SER A 533 -19.69 5.58 20.09
N ASN A 534 -19.54 4.76 19.04
CA ASN A 534 -20.46 3.66 18.75
C ASN A 534 -20.03 2.31 19.34
N LYS A 535 -18.95 2.27 20.13
CA LYS A 535 -18.41 1.06 20.77
C LYS A 535 -18.10 -0.07 19.78
N ILE A 536 -17.61 0.29 18.59
CA ILE A 536 -17.18 -0.66 17.57
C ILE A 536 -15.74 -1.08 17.89
N GLY A 537 -15.59 -2.27 18.49
CA GLY A 537 -14.29 -2.88 18.79
C GLY A 537 -13.86 -3.93 17.76
N ASN A 538 -12.71 -4.56 17.98
CA ASN A 538 -12.12 -5.58 17.11
C ASN A 538 -11.92 -5.11 15.67
N VAL A 539 -11.54 -3.84 15.52
CA VAL A 539 -11.21 -3.26 14.23
C VAL A 539 -9.71 -3.43 13.99
N VAL A 540 -9.35 -3.99 12.84
CA VAL A 540 -7.95 -4.17 12.42
C VAL A 540 -7.77 -3.67 10.98
N GLY A 541 -6.93 -2.67 10.81
CA GLY A 541 -6.44 -2.18 9.52
C GLY A 541 -5.46 -3.16 8.94
N ILE A 542 -5.59 -3.38 7.63
CA ILE A 542 -4.68 -4.21 6.84
C ILE A 542 -4.22 -3.34 5.67
N THR A 543 -2.99 -2.84 5.76
CA THR A 543 -2.48 -1.70 4.99
C THR A 543 -1.15 -1.99 4.29
N GLY A 544 -0.79 -1.17 3.30
CA GLY A 544 0.40 -1.31 2.47
C GLY A 544 1.13 0.02 2.26
N ASP A 545 1.45 0.33 0.98
CA ASP A 545 2.08 1.56 0.46
C ASP A 545 3.51 1.82 0.96
N ILE A 546 3.73 1.93 2.27
CA ILE A 546 4.97 2.49 2.82
C ILE A 546 6.23 1.63 2.67
N HIS A 547 6.12 0.42 2.11
CA HIS A 547 7.22 -0.53 1.93
C HIS A 547 7.99 -0.85 3.22
N ALA A 548 7.26 -1.07 4.32
CA ALA A 548 7.80 -1.47 5.62
C ALA A 548 6.81 -2.37 6.38
N PHE A 549 7.32 -3.17 7.32
CA PHE A 549 6.44 -3.89 8.25
C PHE A 549 6.25 -3.09 9.53
N PHE A 550 5.02 -2.65 9.79
CA PHE A 550 4.63 -2.00 11.04
C PHE A 550 3.44 -2.72 11.69
N ALA A 551 3.38 -2.64 13.02
CA ALA A 551 2.18 -3.03 13.76
C ALA A 551 2.02 -2.17 15.00
N GLY A 552 0.80 -1.71 15.26
CA GLY A 552 0.52 -0.86 16.41
C GLY A 552 -0.96 -0.52 16.60
N PRO A 553 -1.36 -0.05 17.80
CA PRO A 553 -2.63 0.62 17.96
C PRO A 553 -2.70 1.96 17.20
N VAL A 554 -3.83 2.21 16.57
CA VAL A 554 -4.24 3.54 16.11
C VAL A 554 -4.94 4.25 17.26
N MET A 555 -4.52 5.48 17.54
CA MET A 555 -5.06 6.28 18.64
C MET A 555 -6.27 7.08 18.20
N ASP A 556 -7.16 7.42 19.14
CA ASP A 556 -8.27 8.36 18.89
C ASP A 556 -7.77 9.73 18.43
N ASP A 557 -6.74 10.23 19.10
CA ASP A 557 -5.98 11.40 18.71
C ASP A 557 -4.52 11.23 19.17
N PHE A 558 -3.60 11.03 18.21
CA PHE A 558 -2.16 10.92 18.47
C PHE A 558 -1.55 12.18 19.10
N ASP A 559 -2.22 13.34 18.97
CA ASP A 559 -1.77 14.64 19.47
C ASP A 559 -2.38 14.99 20.84
N ALA A 560 -3.29 14.18 21.36
CA ALA A 560 -3.85 14.37 22.69
C ALA A 560 -2.79 14.19 23.78
N ALA A 561 -2.97 14.84 24.94
CA ALA A 561 -2.10 14.67 26.10
C ALA A 561 -2.10 13.22 26.63
N SER A 562 -3.18 12.47 26.38
CA SER A 562 -3.31 11.06 26.74
C SER A 562 -4.06 10.31 25.62
N PRO A 563 -3.37 9.95 24.53
CA PRO A 563 -3.96 9.22 23.41
C PRO A 563 -4.50 7.86 23.86
N THR A 564 -5.68 7.48 23.37
CA THR A 564 -6.30 6.19 23.70
C THR A 564 -6.36 5.29 22.46
N PRO A 565 -5.87 4.04 22.53
CA PRO A 565 -6.01 3.06 21.45
C PRO A 565 -7.49 2.81 21.06
N VAL A 566 -7.79 2.77 19.75
CA VAL A 566 -9.14 2.52 19.21
C VAL A 566 -9.19 1.26 18.36
N MET A 567 -8.22 1.09 17.46
CA MET A 567 -8.08 -0.07 16.59
C MET A 567 -6.62 -0.47 16.47
N VAL A 568 -6.32 -1.56 15.78
CA VAL A 568 -4.95 -1.93 15.40
C VAL A 568 -4.76 -1.69 13.91
N ASP A 569 -3.56 -1.32 13.48
CA ASP A 569 -3.17 -1.34 12.08
C ASP A 569 -1.95 -2.26 11.89
N LEU A 570 -2.03 -3.09 10.85
CA LEU A 570 -1.02 -4.06 10.45
C LEU A 570 -0.60 -3.72 9.02
N VAL A 571 0.64 -3.23 8.90
CA VAL A 571 1.19 -2.72 7.64
C VAL A 571 2.12 -3.77 7.05
N THR A 572 1.89 -4.19 5.82
CA THR A 572 2.83 -5.07 5.09
C THR A 572 3.81 -4.27 4.27
N ALA A 573 5.04 -4.78 4.17
CA ALA A 573 5.99 -4.33 3.17
C ALA A 573 5.52 -4.73 1.76
N GLY A 574 6.10 -4.08 0.75
CA GLY A 574 5.90 -4.46 -0.65
C GLY A 574 6.59 -5.77 -0.99
N ILE A 575 6.00 -6.57 -1.89
CA ILE A 575 6.58 -7.82 -2.39
C ILE A 575 8.00 -7.60 -2.89
N SER A 576 8.23 -6.50 -3.61
CA SER A 576 9.51 -6.25 -4.26
C SER A 576 9.91 -4.79 -4.40
N SER A 577 9.06 -3.82 -4.06
CA SER A 577 9.39 -2.38 -4.13
C SER A 577 10.47 -1.94 -3.14
N ASN A 578 11.13 -0.80 -3.40
CA ASN A 578 12.20 -0.28 -2.54
C ASN A 578 11.71 0.08 -1.14
N SER A 579 12.47 -0.32 -0.12
CA SER A 579 12.04 -0.17 1.28
C SER A 579 11.99 1.29 1.75
N PHE A 580 11.15 1.57 2.76
CA PHE A 580 11.07 2.88 3.42
C PHE A 580 12.43 3.41 3.88
N PHE A 581 13.28 2.51 4.37
CA PHE A 581 14.66 2.78 4.71
C PHE A 581 15.47 3.29 3.52
N SER A 582 15.33 2.66 2.35
CA SER A 582 16.08 3.04 1.15
C SER A 582 15.72 4.46 0.70
N TYR A 583 14.45 4.86 0.82
CA TYR A 583 14.00 6.22 0.54
C TYR A 583 14.69 7.24 1.44
N PHE A 584 14.57 7.12 2.77
CA PHE A 584 15.18 8.09 3.69
C PHE A 584 16.70 8.03 3.68
N LYS A 585 17.30 6.88 3.37
CA LYS A 585 18.74 6.78 3.14
C LYS A 585 19.15 7.63 1.93
N ASN A 586 18.42 7.52 0.81
CA ASN A 586 18.69 8.34 -0.37
C ASN A 586 18.57 9.83 -0.06
N VAL A 587 17.56 10.24 0.72
CA VAL A 587 17.40 11.64 1.17
C VAL A 587 18.65 12.14 1.91
N VAL A 588 19.11 11.43 2.95
CA VAL A 588 20.28 11.89 3.73
C VAL A 588 21.60 11.79 2.95
N ASP A 589 21.69 10.92 1.95
CA ASP A 589 22.88 10.77 1.09
C ASP A 589 22.96 11.87 0.02
N THR A 590 21.82 12.33 -0.49
CA THR A 590 21.77 13.18 -1.70
C THR A 590 21.35 14.62 -1.45
N VAL A 591 20.66 14.90 -0.35
CA VAL A 591 20.20 16.25 0.00
C VAL A 591 21.11 16.84 1.09
N PRO A 592 21.95 17.84 0.78
CA PRO A 592 22.94 18.37 1.73
C PRO A 592 22.35 18.85 3.06
N ALA A 593 21.13 19.39 3.05
CA ALA A 593 20.43 19.85 4.25
C ALA A 593 20.16 18.73 5.27
N PHE A 594 20.10 17.48 4.83
CA PHE A 594 19.81 16.31 5.66
C PHE A 594 21.04 15.45 5.98
N ALA A 595 22.23 15.80 5.47
CA ALA A 595 23.44 14.99 5.66
C ALA A 595 23.77 14.74 7.14
N MET A 596 23.57 15.75 8.01
CA MET A 596 23.81 15.61 9.45
C MET A 596 22.78 14.71 10.17
N ALA A 597 21.65 14.41 9.53
CA ALA A 597 20.65 13.49 10.04
C ALA A 597 20.95 12.02 9.69
N ALA A 598 21.97 11.74 8.87
CA ALA A 598 22.32 10.37 8.47
C ALA A 598 22.39 9.36 9.63
N PRO A 599 22.97 9.67 10.80
CA PRO A 599 23.01 8.72 11.93
C PRO A 599 21.63 8.31 12.49
N LEU A 600 20.58 9.08 12.21
CA LEU A 600 19.19 8.76 12.56
C LEU A 600 18.58 7.73 11.59
N ILE A 601 19.18 7.56 10.41
CA ILE A 601 18.71 6.64 9.37
C ILE A 601 19.61 5.42 9.28
N TYR A 602 20.93 5.63 9.17
CA TYR A 602 21.90 4.55 9.10
C TYR A 602 23.26 4.90 9.70
N GLN A 603 24.08 3.89 9.95
CA GLN A 603 25.50 4.02 10.26
C GLN A 603 26.32 3.08 9.38
N THR A 604 27.60 3.41 9.16
CA THR A 604 28.55 2.50 8.52
C THR A 604 29.44 1.85 9.58
N VAL A 605 29.32 0.53 9.75
CA VAL A 605 30.11 -0.27 10.69
C VAL A 605 30.88 -1.31 9.89
N ASN A 606 32.21 -1.30 9.97
CA ASN A 606 33.09 -2.20 9.20
C ASN A 606 32.79 -2.22 7.69
N GLY A 607 32.45 -1.06 7.12
CA GLY A 607 32.09 -0.93 5.69
C GLY A 607 30.68 -1.39 5.34
N GLN A 608 29.89 -1.87 6.30
CA GLN A 608 28.50 -2.28 6.10
C GLN A 608 27.52 -1.22 6.59
N THR A 609 26.42 -1.03 5.84
CA THR A 609 25.32 -0.16 6.24
C THR A 609 24.47 -0.87 7.30
N VAL A 610 24.31 -0.23 8.46
CA VAL A 610 23.45 -0.67 9.56
C VAL A 610 22.26 0.28 9.64
N ASN A 611 21.04 -0.25 9.52
CA ASN A 611 19.81 0.52 9.62
C ASN A 611 19.58 0.96 11.08
N THR A 612 19.66 2.27 11.34
CA THR A 612 19.31 2.88 12.64
C THR A 612 17.92 3.50 12.65
N PHE A 613 17.27 3.60 11.50
CA PHE A 613 15.95 4.21 11.34
C PHE A 613 14.87 3.54 12.17
N ASN A 614 14.92 2.20 12.30
CA ASN A 614 14.03 1.46 13.20
C ASN A 614 14.09 1.97 14.65
N ASN A 615 15.28 2.34 15.14
CA ASN A 615 15.48 2.86 16.49
C ASN A 615 14.94 4.28 16.61
N THR A 616 15.18 5.11 15.59
CA THR A 616 14.63 6.47 15.51
C THR A 616 13.11 6.46 15.57
N LEU A 617 12.45 5.63 14.77
CA LEU A 617 10.99 5.51 14.81
C LEU A 617 10.49 5.03 16.17
N LYS A 618 11.13 4.01 16.77
CA LYS A 618 10.76 3.52 18.11
C LYS A 618 10.96 4.58 19.20
N GLN A 619 12.01 5.39 19.11
CA GLN A 619 12.26 6.47 20.07
C GLN A 619 11.11 7.49 20.09
N PHE A 620 10.62 7.89 18.92
CA PHE A 620 9.60 8.95 18.83
C PHE A 620 8.15 8.45 18.81
N ASN A 621 7.94 7.15 18.54
CA ASN A 621 6.61 6.58 18.31
C ASN A 621 6.34 5.30 19.12
N GLY A 622 7.23 4.89 20.03
CA GLY A 622 7.15 3.60 20.75
C GLY A 622 5.88 3.42 21.61
N ASN A 623 5.14 4.49 21.87
CA ASN A 623 3.82 4.43 22.49
C ASN A 623 2.81 3.64 21.64
N TRP A 624 2.93 3.69 20.30
CA TRP A 624 2.03 3.02 19.37
C TRP A 624 2.73 2.14 18.32
N LEU A 625 3.90 2.48 17.79
CA LEU A 625 4.64 1.57 16.90
C LEU A 625 5.28 0.43 17.72
N LYS A 626 4.61 -0.73 17.81
CA LYS A 626 5.04 -1.89 18.60
C LYS A 626 6.00 -2.79 17.83
N TYR A 627 5.79 -2.94 16.52
CA TYR A 627 6.74 -3.58 15.62
C TYR A 627 7.14 -2.60 14.51
N VAL A 628 8.44 -2.59 14.18
CA VAL A 628 9.04 -1.70 13.18
C VAL A 628 10.15 -2.42 12.43
N ASP A 629 9.96 -2.60 11.12
CA ASP A 629 11.02 -2.98 10.18
C ASP A 629 10.92 -2.16 8.89
N THR A 630 11.73 -1.10 8.82
CA THR A 630 11.77 -0.14 7.71
C THR A 630 12.56 -0.61 6.49
N ASP A 631 13.38 -1.66 6.62
CA ASP A 631 14.15 -2.22 5.50
C ASP A 631 13.63 -3.60 5.13
N ALA A 632 12.37 -3.66 4.70
CA ALA A 632 11.70 -4.90 4.38
C ALA A 632 11.12 -4.89 2.97
N GLN A 633 11.12 -6.07 2.37
CA GLN A 633 10.30 -6.49 1.24
C GLN A 633 9.64 -7.81 1.66
N GLY A 634 8.42 -8.08 1.23
CA GLY A 634 7.75 -9.35 1.48
C GLY A 634 6.24 -9.25 1.58
N TYR A 635 5.66 -10.11 2.43
CA TYR A 635 4.22 -10.25 2.56
C TYR A 635 3.81 -10.63 3.99
N ALA A 636 2.52 -10.65 4.26
CA ALA A 636 1.97 -11.04 5.54
C ALA A 636 0.95 -12.17 5.40
N VAL A 637 0.92 -13.07 6.39
CA VAL A 637 -0.08 -14.14 6.51
C VAL A 637 -0.86 -13.93 7.80
N VAL A 638 -2.18 -13.83 7.69
CA VAL A 638 -3.09 -13.63 8.81
C VAL A 638 -3.87 -14.90 9.07
N THR A 639 -3.90 -15.33 10.34
CA THR A 639 -4.82 -16.34 10.85
C THR A 639 -5.73 -15.69 11.88
N LEU A 640 -7.03 -15.68 11.59
CA LEU A 640 -8.06 -15.06 12.40
C LEU A 640 -8.94 -16.13 13.03
N THR A 641 -9.20 -16.01 14.33
CA THR A 641 -10.09 -16.89 15.11
C THR A 641 -11.02 -16.03 15.96
N PRO A 642 -12.09 -16.58 16.57
CA PRO A 642 -12.93 -15.80 17.48
C PRO A 642 -12.16 -15.15 18.64
N ALA A 643 -11.04 -15.74 19.06
CA ALA A 643 -10.29 -15.28 20.23
C ALA A 643 -9.14 -14.32 19.90
N LYS A 644 -8.54 -14.41 18.70
CA LYS A 644 -7.38 -13.61 18.31
C LYS A 644 -7.17 -13.53 16.80
N LEU A 645 -6.45 -12.49 16.39
CA LEU A 645 -5.78 -12.35 15.11
C LEU A 645 -4.28 -12.57 15.31
N SER A 646 -3.68 -13.43 14.50
CA SER A 646 -2.22 -13.63 14.40
C SER A 646 -1.75 -13.24 13.01
N CYS A 647 -0.75 -12.38 12.90
CA CYS A 647 -0.19 -11.90 11.65
C CYS A 647 1.31 -12.19 11.63
N THR A 648 1.75 -13.01 10.69
CA THR A 648 3.16 -13.31 10.46
C THR A 648 3.66 -12.53 9.25
N PHE A 649 4.60 -11.63 9.47
CA PHE A 649 5.35 -10.93 8.43
C PHE A 649 6.47 -11.84 7.91
N HIS A 650 6.52 -12.03 6.61
CA HIS A 650 7.53 -12.81 5.89
C HIS A 650 8.46 -11.85 5.16
N LYS A 651 9.64 -11.61 5.73
CA LYS A 651 10.66 -10.75 5.12
C LYS A 651 11.45 -11.53 4.09
N MET A 652 11.47 -11.03 2.86
CA MET A 652 12.25 -11.60 1.77
C MET A 652 13.74 -11.37 1.97
N ALA A 653 14.52 -12.36 1.56
CA ALA A 653 15.93 -12.18 1.30
C ALA A 653 16.13 -11.14 0.19
N LYS A 654 17.29 -10.50 0.17
CA LYS A 654 17.66 -9.63 -0.95
C LYS A 654 18.13 -10.49 -2.12
N LEU A 655 17.85 -10.04 -3.33
CA LEU A 655 18.27 -10.66 -4.58
C LEU A 655 19.79 -10.92 -4.57
N ALA A 656 20.16 -12.13 -5.01
CA ALA A 656 21.55 -12.52 -5.16
C ALA A 656 21.81 -13.02 -6.58
N ASN A 657 22.82 -12.47 -7.24
CA ASN A 657 23.25 -12.90 -8.59
C ASN A 657 22.12 -12.92 -9.64
N GLY A 658 21.15 -11.99 -9.55
CA GLY A 658 20.05 -11.88 -10.52
C GLY A 658 18.98 -12.97 -10.42
N ILE A 659 18.96 -13.76 -9.35
CA ILE A 659 18.00 -14.85 -9.12
C ILE A 659 17.38 -14.72 -7.73
N ALA A 660 16.09 -15.02 -7.60
CA ALA A 660 15.42 -15.12 -6.29
C ALA A 660 16.10 -16.19 -5.41
N PRO A 661 16.44 -15.88 -4.14
CA PRO A 661 16.91 -16.87 -3.17
C PRO A 661 15.87 -17.97 -2.92
N SER A 662 16.35 -19.15 -2.49
CA SER A 662 15.51 -20.28 -2.08
C SER A 662 16.04 -20.85 -0.75
N PRO A 663 15.27 -20.78 0.35
CA PRO A 663 13.95 -20.12 0.48
C PRO A 663 14.03 -18.62 0.18
N ALA A 664 12.93 -18.04 -0.28
CA ALA A 664 12.83 -16.62 -0.56
C ALA A 664 12.64 -15.82 0.74
N THR A 665 11.91 -16.36 1.72
CA THR A 665 11.82 -15.78 3.07
C THR A 665 13.16 -15.88 3.81
N ALA A 666 13.72 -14.74 4.21
CA ALA A 666 14.90 -14.63 5.08
C ALA A 666 14.56 -14.74 6.57
N SER A 667 13.44 -14.16 6.99
CA SER A 667 13.01 -14.17 8.39
C SER A 667 11.51 -13.97 8.51
N THR A 668 10.94 -14.41 9.63
CA THR A 668 9.55 -14.14 9.98
C THR A 668 9.43 -13.42 11.31
N GLN A 669 8.40 -12.60 11.46
CA GLN A 669 7.99 -12.00 12.74
C GLN A 669 6.48 -12.14 12.89
N THR A 670 6.02 -12.66 14.03
CA THR A 670 4.60 -12.76 14.33
C THR A 670 4.17 -11.68 15.32
N VAL A 671 3.01 -11.09 15.08
CA VAL A 671 2.28 -10.24 16.03
C VAL A 671 0.89 -10.80 16.28
N GLU A 672 0.36 -10.62 17.49
CA GLU A 672 -0.98 -11.05 17.87
C GLU A 672 -1.81 -9.92 18.47
N VAL A 673 -3.10 -9.94 18.14
CA VAL A 673 -4.14 -9.07 18.70
C VAL A 673 -5.23 -9.96 19.29
N ALA A 674 -5.43 -9.88 20.60
CA ALA A 674 -6.52 -10.60 21.25
C ALA A 674 -7.86 -9.90 20.98
N ALA A 675 -8.93 -10.67 20.82
CA ALA A 675 -10.27 -10.12 20.71
C ALA A 675 -10.63 -9.30 21.96
N GLY A 676 -11.32 -8.18 21.77
CA GLY A 676 -11.76 -7.25 22.80
C GLY A 676 -10.73 -6.18 23.16
N THR A 677 -9.53 -6.20 22.58
CA THR A 677 -8.47 -5.21 22.89
C THR A 677 -7.74 -4.72 21.64
N PRO A 678 -7.48 -3.41 21.52
CA PRO A 678 -6.61 -2.85 20.48
C PRO A 678 -5.12 -2.96 20.86
N ALA A 679 -4.69 -4.08 21.46
CA ALA A 679 -3.31 -4.28 21.91
C ALA A 679 -2.56 -5.23 20.98
N VAL A 680 -1.34 -4.84 20.61
CA VAL A 680 -0.44 -5.61 19.75
C VAL A 680 0.65 -6.26 20.61
N ASN A 681 0.72 -7.58 20.55
CA ASN A 681 1.78 -8.38 21.18
C ASN A 681 2.75 -8.86 20.10
N VAL A 682 4.02 -8.48 20.19
CA VAL A 682 5.09 -8.98 19.29
C VAL A 682 5.68 -10.23 19.91
N LEU A 683 5.71 -11.34 19.17
CA LEU A 683 6.11 -12.66 19.68
C LEU A 683 7.59 -13.01 19.46
#